data_AF-A0A178W4P6-F1
#
_entry.id   AF-A0A178W4P6-F1
#
_cell.length_a   1.000
_cell.length_b   1.000
_cell.length_c   1.000
_cell.angle_alpha   90.00
_cell.angle_beta   90.00
_cell.angle_gamma   90.00
#
_symmetry.space_group_name_H-M   'P 1'
#
loop_
_entity.id
_entity.type
_entity.pdbx_description
1 polymer ?
#
loop_
_entity_poly.entity_id
_entity_poly.type
_entity_poly.pdbx_seq_one_letter_code
_entity_poly.pdbx_strand_id
1 'polypeptide(L)'
;MKSSTTQTLIFTVFLLLIPTSFAAPPKLKDSFTQCVTVFKPSVPIQNFTYTQQNPNFLTILNNYVRNLRYFNGTTRKPVAIVAAAHFTHIQATINCAKKLGLQLRIRSGGHDYDGMSYLSTVDFVVLDMFNLRAIEIDPKLDTAWVQSGATLGEIYYNVANKSNNLRGFPAGICPGLGAGGHFSGGGYGNMMRKYGLSIDNIIDAKIVDANARVLDRSSMGEDLFWALRGGGAASFCVVLAWKIKLVPVPEKVTVFNVETIGNRGVIPTDLAAKWQEIADKIDNDLFVRLTLSSSNKTVKASFMGMYLGNSEKLLEIMNAKFPELGLNKTECIEMKWIDSVLFWLSISPGTSPTSVMLNRIPQKQIYLKRKSDYVQKPISKPGLESIFKILSENENVSMAWNPYGGRMSEIPATETAFPHRAGNMFKIQYSSNWFVPGEEAASDCLSQTERVFEAMSPYVSKNPREAFLNYRDIDIGKNLNSTYEEGKVYGVKYFKNNFERLVQVKTRVDPDNFFRYEQSIPVHVSRIVFFEEKNRKPVYVTFVVVGIDDRHLPSGSFCSLKTIWSNHYLEVVSVELMEPPEDGKVNFAKELYGESLQISKLSNKDHGLENLDDSFYGSSDEDYSEARVLDNENEQRRVKFHSAGYRDGIVAGKDAIAQEGYNFGYKESVLDGYKFGIVRGVSSALAFLPVEFREKLIDEQETREKFQKLHSSVHALSTEVAMKRFYETLTTKQGEEKSGEEGPDSCSVSGSCSGVNVTADLGSYVTELSSLLDKSPTIEVKFDT
;
A
#
# COMPACT_ATOMS: atom_id res chain seq x y z
N MET A 1 -41.92 78.66 46.40
CA MET A 1 -43.15 78.44 45.60
C MET A 1 -42.79 77.75 44.30
N LYS A 2 -43.63 76.82 43.85
CA LYS A 2 -43.59 76.07 42.57
C LYS A 2 -42.45 75.06 42.39
N SER A 3 -42.87 73.85 42.00
CA SER A 3 -42.08 72.63 41.82
C SER A 3 -41.45 72.58 40.43
N SER A 4 -40.29 71.93 40.32
CA SER A 4 -39.69 71.58 39.03
C SER A 4 -40.30 70.28 38.50
N THR A 5 -40.57 70.22 37.19
CA THR A 5 -41.05 69.03 36.49
C THR A 5 -39.95 68.51 35.57
N THR A 6 -39.36 67.37 35.90
CA THR A 6 -38.40 66.68 35.02
C THR A 6 -39.08 65.48 34.38
N GLN A 7 -39.13 65.46 33.04
CA GLN A 7 -39.93 64.50 32.28
C GLN A 7 -39.03 63.37 31.76
N THR A 8 -39.02 62.23 32.44
CA THR A 8 -38.17 61.08 32.09
C THR A 8 -38.78 60.29 30.93
N LEU A 9 -38.13 60.33 29.75
CA LEU A 9 -38.55 59.56 28.58
C LEU A 9 -38.04 58.10 28.71
N ILE A 10 -38.95 57.14 28.91
CA ILE A 10 -38.61 55.72 28.97
C ILE A 10 -38.54 55.15 27.55
N PHE A 11 -37.33 54.89 27.05
CA PHE A 11 -37.11 54.15 25.82
C PHE A 11 -37.19 52.64 26.09
N THR A 12 -38.31 52.01 25.75
CA THR A 12 -38.49 50.56 25.87
C THR A 12 -37.78 49.84 24.72
N VAL A 13 -36.56 49.37 24.95
CA VAL A 13 -35.81 48.56 23.97
C VAL A 13 -36.44 47.17 23.87
N PHE A 14 -37.18 46.91 22.80
CA PHE A 14 -37.64 45.56 22.44
C PHE A 14 -36.45 44.74 21.93
N LEU A 15 -35.83 43.98 22.83
CA LEU A 15 -34.87 42.94 22.47
C LEU A 15 -35.58 41.80 21.73
N LEU A 16 -35.49 41.82 20.40
CA LEU A 16 -35.85 40.69 19.54
C LEU A 16 -34.89 39.53 19.82
N LEU A 17 -35.28 38.65 20.75
CA LEU A 17 -34.66 37.36 20.97
C LEU A 17 -34.88 36.46 19.74
N ILE A 18 -34.00 36.57 18.75
CA ILE A 18 -33.85 35.55 17.71
C ILE A 18 -33.34 34.29 18.42
N PRO A 19 -34.07 33.16 18.41
CA PRO A 19 -33.58 31.94 19.02
C PRO A 19 -32.50 31.34 18.11
N THR A 20 -31.24 31.74 18.34
CA THR A 20 -30.07 31.05 17.83
C THR A 20 -29.97 29.70 18.51
N SER A 21 -30.71 28.72 17.97
CA SER A 21 -30.59 27.33 18.37
C SER A 21 -29.20 26.85 17.97
N PHE A 22 -28.27 26.91 18.92
CA PHE A 22 -27.00 26.19 18.85
C PHE A 22 -27.32 24.69 18.91
N ALA A 23 -27.69 24.14 17.75
CA ALA A 23 -27.78 22.71 17.57
C ALA A 23 -26.43 22.10 17.96
N ALA A 24 -26.45 21.14 18.89
CA ALA A 24 -25.25 20.41 19.27
C ALA A 24 -24.61 19.81 17.99
N PRO A 25 -23.27 19.83 17.86
CA PRO A 25 -22.61 19.33 16.67
C PRO A 25 -23.08 17.89 16.37
N PRO A 26 -23.43 17.57 15.11
CA PRO A 26 -24.02 16.29 14.76
C PRO A 26 -23.07 15.17 15.15
N LYS A 27 -23.61 14.11 15.77
CA LYS A 27 -22.79 12.97 16.22
C LYS A 27 -22.12 12.36 14.99
N LEU A 28 -20.87 11.94 15.10
CA LEU A 28 -20.03 11.48 13.98
C LEU A 28 -20.72 10.44 13.06
N LYS A 29 -21.55 9.57 13.65
CA LYS A 29 -22.40 8.58 12.97
C LYS A 29 -23.51 9.19 12.09
N ASP A 30 -24.10 10.29 12.53
CA ASP A 30 -25.19 11.01 11.85
C ASP A 30 -24.57 11.76 10.66
N SER A 31 -23.41 12.40 10.87
CA SER A 31 -22.58 13.02 9.83
C SER A 31 -22.14 12.01 8.75
N PHE A 32 -21.73 10.80 9.14
CA PHE A 32 -21.40 9.73 8.17
C PHE A 32 -22.62 9.29 7.36
N THR A 33 -23.74 9.03 8.04
CA THR A 33 -25.01 8.61 7.40
C THR A 33 -25.55 9.66 6.43
N GLN A 34 -25.45 10.94 6.80
CA GLN A 34 -25.77 12.08 5.95
C GLN A 34 -24.81 12.14 4.74
N CYS A 35 -23.50 12.02 4.94
CA CYS A 35 -22.51 12.05 3.87
C CYS A 35 -22.76 10.98 2.80
N VAL A 36 -22.93 9.71 3.20
CA VAL A 36 -23.16 8.62 2.22
C VAL A 36 -24.51 8.76 1.50
N THR A 37 -25.49 9.41 2.13
CA THR A 37 -26.78 9.73 1.50
C THR A 37 -26.67 10.87 0.49
N VAL A 38 -25.88 11.91 0.78
CA VAL A 38 -25.61 13.02 -0.14
C VAL A 38 -24.84 12.56 -1.38
N PHE A 39 -23.98 11.55 -1.25
CA PHE A 39 -23.23 10.97 -2.39
C PHE A 39 -24.12 10.33 -3.47
N LYS A 40 -25.40 10.03 -3.16
CA LYS A 40 -26.39 9.44 -4.09
C LYS A 40 -25.83 8.35 -5.03
N PRO A 41 -25.24 7.26 -4.47
CA PRO A 41 -24.72 6.18 -5.30
C PRO A 41 -25.83 5.53 -6.16
N SER A 42 -25.45 5.01 -7.33
CA SER A 42 -26.35 4.41 -8.32
C SER A 42 -27.25 3.27 -7.79
N VAL A 43 -26.82 2.62 -6.70
CA VAL A 43 -27.61 1.66 -5.93
C VAL A 43 -27.81 2.26 -4.53
N PRO A 44 -29.03 2.32 -3.97
CA PRO A 44 -29.28 2.90 -2.65
C PRO A 44 -28.43 2.24 -1.56
N ILE A 45 -27.60 3.03 -0.87
CA ILE A 45 -26.64 2.56 0.14
C ILE A 45 -27.24 2.45 1.55
N GLN A 46 -28.38 3.10 1.78
CA GLN A 46 -29.03 3.20 3.09
C GLN A 46 -29.37 1.82 3.67
N ASN A 47 -29.91 0.93 2.84
CA ASN A 47 -30.28 -0.43 3.23
C ASN A 47 -29.06 -1.34 3.53
N PHE A 48 -27.86 -0.90 3.17
CA PHE A 48 -26.58 -1.59 3.39
C PHE A 48 -25.70 -0.89 4.44
N THR A 49 -26.21 0.18 5.08
CA THR A 49 -25.49 0.96 6.07
C THR A 49 -26.08 0.71 7.46
N TYR A 50 -25.30 0.12 8.35
CA TYR A 50 -25.70 -0.23 9.71
C TYR A 50 -24.94 0.67 10.70
N THR A 51 -25.66 1.57 11.36
CA THR A 51 -25.16 2.29 12.55
C THR A 51 -25.55 1.53 13.81
N GLN A 52 -25.00 1.90 14.97
CA GLN A 52 -25.32 1.27 16.27
C GLN A 52 -26.80 1.39 16.69
N GLN A 53 -27.62 2.17 15.98
CA GLN A 53 -29.07 2.28 16.21
C GLN A 53 -29.86 1.25 15.40
N ASN A 54 -29.26 0.66 14.36
CA ASN A 54 -29.89 -0.37 13.55
C ASN A 54 -29.89 -1.70 14.36
N PRO A 55 -31.05 -2.37 14.55
CA PRO A 55 -31.13 -3.59 15.36
C PRO A 55 -30.25 -4.73 14.82
N ASN A 56 -29.93 -4.72 13.52
CA ASN A 56 -29.07 -5.73 12.89
C ASN A 56 -27.57 -5.43 13.02
N PHE A 57 -27.15 -4.28 13.58
CA PHE A 57 -25.75 -3.87 13.64
C PHE A 57 -24.84 -4.92 14.31
N LEU A 58 -25.21 -5.39 15.49
CA LEU A 58 -24.43 -6.40 16.21
C LEU A 58 -24.44 -7.74 15.48
N THR A 59 -25.56 -8.15 14.88
CA THR A 59 -25.66 -9.38 14.08
C THR A 59 -24.70 -9.34 12.88
N ILE A 60 -24.71 -8.26 12.11
CA ILE A 60 -23.82 -8.06 10.95
C ILE A 60 -22.36 -7.97 11.38
N LEU A 61 -22.07 -7.31 12.51
CA LEU A 61 -20.71 -7.27 13.06
C LEU A 61 -20.22 -8.67 13.45
N ASN A 62 -21.00 -9.40 14.25
CA ASN A 62 -20.61 -10.67 14.87
C ASN A 62 -20.50 -11.83 13.87
N ASN A 63 -21.35 -11.84 12.81
CA ASN A 63 -21.38 -12.92 11.80
C ASN A 63 -20.03 -13.17 11.12
N TYR A 64 -19.14 -12.17 11.06
CA TYR A 64 -17.79 -12.25 10.49
C TYR A 64 -16.67 -11.90 11.50
N VAL A 65 -16.92 -12.04 12.80
CA VAL A 65 -15.84 -12.17 13.80
C VAL A 65 -15.36 -13.62 13.79
N ARG A 66 -14.05 -13.84 13.67
CA ARG A 66 -13.44 -15.19 13.65
C ARG A 66 -12.44 -15.44 14.78
N ASN A 67 -11.99 -14.39 15.47
CA ASN A 67 -11.26 -14.48 16.73
C ASN A 67 -11.99 -13.66 17.82
N LEU A 68 -12.49 -14.34 18.86
CA LEU A 68 -13.15 -13.70 20.00
C LEU A 68 -12.18 -13.04 21.00
N ARG A 69 -10.87 -13.32 20.93
CA ARG A 69 -9.84 -12.73 21.83
C ARG A 69 -9.97 -11.21 21.96
N TYR A 70 -10.32 -10.55 20.86
CA TYR A 70 -10.38 -9.10 20.75
C TYR A 70 -11.81 -8.54 20.73
N PHE A 71 -12.83 -9.37 20.96
CA PHE A 71 -14.22 -9.01 20.76
C PHE A 71 -15.06 -9.24 22.02
N ASN A 72 -15.06 -8.24 22.91
CA ASN A 72 -15.77 -8.25 24.18
C ASN A 72 -16.62 -6.96 24.35
N GLY A 73 -17.10 -6.70 25.57
CA GLY A 73 -17.89 -5.51 25.90
C GLY A 73 -17.13 -4.18 25.76
N THR A 74 -15.82 -4.16 26.02
CA THR A 74 -14.99 -2.95 26.00
C THR A 74 -14.34 -2.65 24.65
N THR A 75 -14.30 -3.62 23.73
CA THR A 75 -13.82 -3.43 22.35
C THR A 75 -14.54 -2.25 21.66
N ARG A 76 -13.79 -1.24 21.17
CA ARG A 76 -14.33 -0.13 20.36
C ARG A 76 -15.11 -0.70 19.16
N LYS A 77 -16.37 -0.30 19.03
CA LYS A 77 -17.24 -0.70 17.91
C LYS A 77 -17.15 0.35 16.80
N PRO A 78 -17.30 -0.01 15.51
CA PRO A 78 -17.27 0.97 14.43
C PRO A 78 -18.41 1.98 14.53
N VAL A 79 -18.20 3.15 13.92
CA VAL A 79 -19.19 4.22 13.77
C VAL A 79 -20.36 3.73 12.89
N ALA A 80 -20.02 3.04 11.80
CA ALA A 80 -20.95 2.37 10.91
C ALA A 80 -20.30 1.16 10.23
N ILE A 81 -21.13 0.22 9.77
CA ILE A 81 -20.75 -0.87 8.87
C ILE A 81 -21.45 -0.62 7.54
N VAL A 82 -20.72 -0.63 6.43
CA VAL A 82 -21.28 -0.60 5.07
C VAL A 82 -21.07 -1.96 4.42
N ALA A 83 -22.15 -2.74 4.28
CA ALA A 83 -22.13 -4.06 3.65
C ALA A 83 -22.26 -3.93 2.11
N ALA A 84 -21.19 -3.44 1.47
CA ALA A 84 -21.18 -3.03 0.07
C ALA A 84 -21.77 -4.10 -0.87
N ALA A 85 -22.83 -3.72 -1.58
CA ALA A 85 -23.47 -4.56 -2.60
C ALA A 85 -23.16 -4.11 -4.03
N HIS A 86 -22.55 -2.93 -4.20
CA HIS A 86 -22.14 -2.37 -5.48
C HIS A 86 -20.89 -1.50 -5.31
N PHE A 87 -20.08 -1.33 -6.37
CA PHE A 87 -18.81 -0.59 -6.25
C PHE A 87 -19.00 0.89 -5.85
N THR A 88 -20.13 1.51 -6.23
CA THR A 88 -20.46 2.89 -5.83
C THR A 88 -20.67 3.05 -4.32
N HIS A 89 -20.99 1.97 -3.58
CA HIS A 89 -21.01 1.99 -2.10
C HIS A 89 -19.61 2.15 -1.50
N ILE A 90 -18.61 1.55 -2.16
CA ILE A 90 -17.21 1.61 -1.75
C ILE A 90 -16.65 3.02 -2.00
N GLN A 91 -16.94 3.59 -3.18
CA GLN A 91 -16.58 4.97 -3.51
C GLN A 91 -17.19 5.97 -2.51
N ALA A 92 -18.49 5.85 -2.20
CA ALA A 92 -19.16 6.66 -1.19
C ALA A 92 -18.49 6.53 0.20
N THR A 93 -18.15 5.30 0.60
CA THR A 93 -17.52 5.01 1.89
C THR A 93 -16.13 5.62 1.99
N ILE A 94 -15.29 5.49 0.96
CA ILE A 94 -13.94 6.07 0.91
C ILE A 94 -14.02 7.60 1.02
N ASN A 95 -14.83 8.24 0.18
CA ASN A 95 -14.97 9.70 0.16
C ASN A 95 -15.50 10.25 1.48
N CYS A 96 -16.50 9.61 2.08
CA CYS A 96 -17.04 10.03 3.38
C CYS A 96 -16.11 9.72 4.56
N ALA A 97 -15.34 8.63 4.50
CA ALA A 97 -14.33 8.34 5.51
C ALA A 97 -13.19 9.36 5.47
N LYS A 98 -12.65 9.69 4.27
CA LYS A 98 -11.69 10.78 4.08
C LYS A 98 -12.23 12.11 4.62
N LYS A 99 -13.43 12.53 4.19
CA LYS A 99 -14.05 13.80 4.60
C LYS A 99 -14.29 13.94 6.12
N LEU A 100 -14.45 12.83 6.83
CA LEU A 100 -14.76 12.80 8.27
C LEU A 100 -13.58 12.33 9.15
N GLY A 101 -12.39 12.15 8.57
CA GLY A 101 -11.20 11.69 9.31
C GLY A 101 -11.30 10.27 9.87
N LEU A 102 -12.20 9.44 9.34
CA LEU A 102 -12.46 8.07 9.82
C LEU A 102 -11.47 7.09 9.20
N GLN A 103 -10.94 6.17 10.00
CA GLN A 103 -10.22 5.01 9.44
C GLN A 103 -11.17 4.04 8.74
N LEU A 104 -10.69 3.41 7.68
CA LEU A 104 -11.42 2.39 6.92
C LEU A 104 -10.85 1.00 7.22
N ARG A 105 -11.68 0.09 7.76
CA ARG A 105 -11.32 -1.33 7.92
C ARG A 105 -12.10 -2.17 6.93
N ILE A 106 -11.39 -2.93 6.10
CA ILE A 106 -11.97 -3.69 4.98
C ILE A 106 -12.14 -5.14 5.43
N ARG A 107 -13.37 -5.65 5.38
CA ARG A 107 -13.69 -7.04 5.78
C ARG A 107 -14.18 -7.85 4.58
N SER A 108 -13.68 -9.08 4.50
CA SER A 108 -14.15 -10.13 3.59
C SER A 108 -14.62 -11.31 4.44
N GLY A 109 -13.90 -12.43 4.49
CA GLY A 109 -14.26 -13.59 5.34
C GLY A 109 -14.03 -13.39 6.86
N GLY A 110 -13.49 -12.24 7.29
CA GLY A 110 -13.29 -11.92 8.71
C GLY A 110 -12.19 -12.71 9.44
N HIS A 111 -11.34 -13.45 8.72
CA HIS A 111 -10.33 -14.36 9.27
C HIS A 111 -8.99 -13.71 9.69
N ASP A 112 -8.95 -12.38 9.86
CA ASP A 112 -7.75 -11.69 10.36
C ASP A 112 -7.45 -12.14 11.80
N TYR A 113 -6.25 -12.68 12.04
CA TYR A 113 -5.92 -13.33 13.31
C TYR A 113 -5.85 -12.38 14.51
N ASP A 114 -5.52 -11.10 14.30
CA ASP A 114 -5.58 -10.05 15.32
C ASP A 114 -6.75 -9.08 15.10
N GLY A 115 -7.73 -9.47 14.27
CA GLY A 115 -9.00 -8.79 14.07
C GLY A 115 -8.96 -7.46 13.31
N MET A 116 -7.85 -7.09 12.67
CA MET A 116 -7.65 -5.75 12.09
C MET A 116 -8.65 -5.37 10.98
N SER A 117 -9.33 -6.36 10.39
CA SER A 117 -10.42 -6.14 9.42
C SER A 117 -11.73 -5.62 10.04
N TYR A 118 -11.88 -5.65 11.37
CA TYR A 118 -13.07 -5.19 12.09
C TYR A 118 -12.79 -4.44 13.41
N LEU A 119 -11.53 -4.10 13.67
CA LEU A 119 -11.07 -3.41 14.88
C LEU A 119 -10.21 -2.20 14.51
N SER A 120 -10.26 -1.15 15.34
CA SER A 120 -9.30 -0.04 15.36
C SER A 120 -9.24 0.58 16.75
N THR A 121 -8.13 1.23 17.08
CA THR A 121 -7.96 2.03 18.30
C THR A 121 -8.62 3.41 18.21
N VAL A 122 -8.84 3.92 17.00
CA VAL A 122 -9.46 5.23 16.69
C VAL A 122 -10.85 5.05 16.07
N ASP A 123 -11.57 6.14 15.79
CA ASP A 123 -12.86 6.06 15.13
C ASP A 123 -12.74 5.58 13.68
N PHE A 124 -13.60 4.62 13.34
CA PHE A 124 -13.48 3.85 12.12
C PHE A 124 -14.83 3.36 11.60
N VAL A 125 -14.86 3.03 10.31
CA VAL A 125 -15.96 2.34 9.65
C VAL A 125 -15.49 0.99 9.12
N VAL A 126 -16.36 -0.01 9.18
CA VAL A 126 -16.12 -1.31 8.54
C VAL A 126 -16.79 -1.32 7.18
N LEU A 127 -15.98 -1.44 6.13
CA LEU A 127 -16.46 -1.74 4.78
C LEU A 127 -16.47 -3.26 4.62
N ASP A 128 -17.66 -3.84 4.67
CA ASP A 128 -17.84 -5.28 4.59
C ASP A 128 -18.22 -5.71 3.18
N MET A 129 -17.41 -6.59 2.61
CA MET A 129 -17.50 -7.01 1.22
C MET A 129 -18.37 -8.25 1.03
N PHE A 130 -18.95 -8.84 2.10
CA PHE A 130 -19.59 -10.17 2.02
C PHE A 130 -20.72 -10.31 0.97
N ASN A 131 -21.33 -9.21 0.52
CA ASN A 131 -22.34 -9.19 -0.54
C ASN A 131 -21.74 -9.27 -1.95
N LEU A 132 -20.54 -8.72 -2.16
CA LEU A 132 -19.79 -8.81 -3.42
C LEU A 132 -19.06 -10.17 -3.50
N ARG A 133 -19.80 -11.20 -3.89
CA ARG A 133 -19.33 -12.60 -3.94
C ARG A 133 -19.67 -13.36 -5.22
N ALA A 134 -19.94 -12.66 -6.32
CA ALA A 134 -20.12 -13.30 -7.63
C ALA A 134 -18.86 -14.06 -8.06
N ILE A 135 -19.06 -15.23 -8.68
CA ILE A 135 -18.02 -16.09 -9.24
C ILE A 135 -18.43 -16.44 -10.67
N GLU A 136 -17.70 -15.90 -11.64
CA GLU A 136 -17.94 -16.08 -13.08
C GLU A 136 -16.79 -16.91 -13.66
N ILE A 137 -17.07 -18.15 -14.07
CA ILE A 137 -16.06 -19.09 -14.57
C ILE A 137 -16.13 -19.17 -16.10
N ASP A 138 -14.98 -18.96 -16.75
CA ASP A 138 -14.77 -19.27 -18.15
C ASP A 138 -14.00 -20.61 -18.27
N PRO A 139 -14.69 -21.71 -18.61
CA PRO A 139 -14.07 -23.03 -18.76
C PRO A 139 -13.27 -23.19 -20.06
N LYS A 140 -13.38 -22.26 -21.03
CA LYS A 140 -12.56 -22.29 -22.26
C LYS A 140 -11.17 -21.72 -22.02
N LEU A 141 -11.10 -20.66 -21.20
CA LEU A 141 -9.85 -19.99 -20.85
C LEU A 141 -9.20 -20.56 -19.57
N ASP A 142 -9.88 -21.46 -18.86
CA ASP A 142 -9.51 -21.91 -17.51
C ASP A 142 -9.27 -20.71 -16.58
N THR A 143 -10.24 -19.78 -16.53
CA THR A 143 -10.17 -18.61 -15.64
C THR A 143 -11.48 -18.38 -14.90
N ALA A 144 -11.43 -17.62 -13.82
CA ALA A 144 -12.64 -17.12 -13.17
C ALA A 144 -12.46 -15.69 -12.66
N TRP A 145 -13.50 -14.86 -12.78
CA TRP A 145 -13.63 -13.63 -12.00
C TRP A 145 -14.30 -13.96 -10.67
N VAL A 146 -13.65 -13.57 -9.57
CA VAL A 146 -14.08 -13.86 -8.20
C VAL A 146 -14.13 -12.55 -7.41
N GLN A 147 -15.33 -12.11 -7.04
CA GLN A 147 -15.49 -10.92 -6.20
C GLN A 147 -14.93 -11.15 -4.78
N SER A 148 -14.33 -10.12 -4.19
CA SER A 148 -13.50 -10.25 -2.98
C SER A 148 -14.23 -10.67 -1.70
N GLY A 149 -15.56 -10.64 -1.67
CA GLY A 149 -16.38 -11.18 -0.58
C GLY A 149 -16.62 -12.70 -0.67
N ALA A 150 -16.38 -13.34 -1.81
CA ALA A 150 -16.53 -14.79 -1.97
C ALA A 150 -15.58 -15.56 -1.03
N THR A 151 -16.05 -16.66 -0.46
CA THR A 151 -15.22 -17.55 0.36
C THR A 151 -14.55 -18.65 -0.46
N LEU A 152 -13.47 -19.24 0.05
CA LEU A 152 -12.78 -20.35 -0.61
C LEU A 152 -13.72 -21.55 -0.84
N GLY A 153 -14.63 -21.83 0.10
CA GLY A 153 -15.65 -22.86 -0.10
C GLY A 153 -16.61 -22.56 -1.27
N GLU A 154 -17.10 -21.31 -1.37
CA GLU A 154 -17.91 -20.87 -2.51
C GLU A 154 -17.12 -21.02 -3.83
N ILE A 155 -15.82 -20.68 -3.84
CA ILE A 155 -14.94 -20.79 -5.02
C ILE A 155 -14.71 -22.25 -5.41
N TYR A 156 -14.28 -23.11 -4.48
CA TYR A 156 -14.00 -24.52 -4.74
C TYR A 156 -15.24 -25.27 -5.25
N TYR A 157 -16.40 -25.03 -4.64
CA TYR A 157 -17.66 -25.62 -5.06
C TYR A 157 -18.05 -25.22 -6.48
N ASN A 158 -17.96 -23.93 -6.83
CA ASN A 158 -18.29 -23.47 -8.18
C ASN A 158 -17.28 -23.97 -9.22
N VAL A 159 -15.98 -23.93 -8.92
CA VAL A 159 -14.92 -24.43 -9.82
C VAL A 159 -15.09 -25.93 -10.09
N ALA A 160 -15.28 -26.75 -9.05
CA ALA A 160 -15.46 -28.19 -9.22
C ALA A 160 -16.70 -28.52 -10.07
N ASN A 161 -17.85 -27.89 -9.78
CA ASN A 161 -19.09 -28.14 -10.51
C ASN A 161 -19.07 -27.65 -11.97
N LYS A 162 -18.44 -26.51 -12.27
CA LYS A 162 -18.38 -25.95 -13.64
C LYS A 162 -17.30 -26.59 -14.52
N SER A 163 -16.38 -27.38 -13.95
CA SER A 163 -15.24 -28.00 -14.66
C SER A 163 -15.29 -29.53 -14.70
N ASN A 164 -16.44 -30.14 -14.38
CA ASN A 164 -16.58 -31.60 -14.23
C ASN A 164 -15.59 -32.21 -13.21
N ASN A 165 -15.15 -31.44 -12.21
CA ASN A 165 -14.12 -31.77 -11.22
C ASN A 165 -12.69 -31.92 -11.78
N LEU A 166 -12.41 -31.45 -13.00
CA LEU A 166 -11.07 -31.51 -13.64
C LEU A 166 -10.27 -30.21 -13.52
N ARG A 167 -10.81 -29.23 -12.78
CA ARG A 167 -10.09 -28.01 -12.34
C ARG A 167 -10.20 -27.80 -10.85
N GLY A 168 -9.18 -27.18 -10.29
CA GLY A 168 -9.14 -26.65 -8.93
C GLY A 168 -8.49 -25.27 -8.88
N PHE A 169 -8.23 -24.78 -7.67
CA PHE A 169 -7.48 -23.53 -7.44
C PHE A 169 -6.57 -23.66 -6.20
N PRO A 170 -5.27 -23.31 -6.28
CA PRO A 170 -4.36 -23.45 -5.15
C PRO A 170 -4.58 -22.35 -4.11
N ALA A 171 -5.33 -22.69 -3.05
CA ALA A 171 -5.62 -21.79 -1.94
C ALA A 171 -5.76 -22.57 -0.61
N GLY A 172 -6.10 -21.88 0.47
CA GLY A 172 -6.18 -22.41 1.82
C GLY A 172 -7.28 -23.46 2.05
N ILE A 173 -7.04 -24.34 3.02
CA ILE A 173 -7.95 -25.45 3.36
C ILE A 173 -9.29 -24.95 3.95
N CYS A 174 -9.29 -23.86 4.73
CA CYS A 174 -10.46 -23.44 5.51
C CYS A 174 -11.52 -22.76 4.59
N PRO A 175 -12.74 -23.31 4.44
CA PRO A 175 -13.72 -22.81 3.47
C PRO A 175 -14.23 -21.40 3.75
N GLY A 176 -14.21 -20.96 5.01
CA GLY A 176 -14.66 -19.61 5.44
C GLY A 176 -13.67 -18.48 5.15
N LEU A 177 -12.46 -18.78 4.68
CA LEU A 177 -11.50 -17.75 4.26
C LEU A 177 -12.06 -16.96 3.08
N GLY A 178 -12.04 -15.63 3.15
CA GLY A 178 -12.54 -14.76 2.08
C GLY A 178 -11.45 -14.33 1.10
N ALA A 179 -11.78 -14.28 -0.19
CA ALA A 179 -10.84 -14.03 -1.28
C ALA A 179 -10.04 -12.73 -1.10
N GLY A 180 -10.69 -11.61 -0.74
CA GLY A 180 -10.02 -10.30 -0.59
C GLY A 180 -8.80 -10.32 0.37
N GLY A 181 -8.95 -10.96 1.52
CA GLY A 181 -7.84 -11.14 2.46
C GLY A 181 -6.89 -12.26 2.04
N HIS A 182 -7.44 -13.44 1.72
CA HIS A 182 -6.63 -14.63 1.45
C HIS A 182 -5.70 -14.45 0.25
N PHE A 183 -6.23 -13.93 -0.86
CA PHE A 183 -5.50 -13.73 -2.12
C PHE A 183 -4.52 -12.57 -2.04
N SER A 184 -4.74 -11.56 -1.20
CA SER A 184 -3.81 -10.42 -1.16
C SER A 184 -2.60 -10.61 -0.23
N GLY A 185 -2.64 -11.58 0.69
CA GLY A 185 -1.50 -11.95 1.55
C GLY A 185 -0.83 -13.28 1.19
N GLY A 186 -0.96 -13.74 -0.06
CA GLY A 186 -0.31 -14.94 -0.59
C GLY A 186 -1.27 -16.09 -0.86
N GLY A 187 -1.83 -16.66 0.19
CA GLY A 187 -2.78 -17.78 0.12
C GLY A 187 -2.09 -19.11 -0.24
N TYR A 188 -1.79 -19.92 0.78
CA TYR A 188 -1.12 -21.22 0.60
C TYR A 188 -2.06 -22.38 0.93
N GLY A 189 -1.81 -23.55 0.34
CA GLY A 189 -2.55 -24.78 0.62
C GLY A 189 -1.81 -26.04 0.22
N ASN A 190 -2.55 -27.15 0.25
CA ASN A 190 -2.08 -28.51 -0.05
C ASN A 190 -1.66 -28.74 -1.52
N MET A 191 -1.90 -27.80 -2.44
CA MET A 191 -1.42 -27.86 -3.83
C MET A 191 -0.18 -26.97 -4.10
N MET A 192 0.37 -26.29 -3.09
CA MET A 192 1.38 -25.26 -3.35
C MET A 192 2.71 -25.78 -3.92
N ARG A 193 3.05 -27.06 -3.67
CA ARG A 193 4.25 -27.70 -4.23
C ARG A 193 4.14 -27.98 -5.73
N LYS A 194 2.92 -28.09 -6.29
CA LYS A 194 2.68 -28.25 -7.73
C LYS A 194 2.41 -26.92 -8.43
N TYR A 195 1.62 -26.04 -7.81
CA TYR A 195 1.06 -24.85 -8.49
C TYR A 195 1.42 -23.50 -7.85
N GLY A 196 2.20 -23.48 -6.76
CA GLY A 196 2.47 -22.25 -6.02
C GLY A 196 1.29 -21.77 -5.19
N LEU A 197 1.31 -20.49 -4.83
CA LEU A 197 0.29 -19.82 -4.02
C LEU A 197 -0.89 -19.32 -4.87
N SER A 198 -1.96 -18.88 -4.20
CA SER A 198 -3.07 -18.19 -4.86
C SER A 198 -2.59 -16.98 -5.65
N ILE A 199 -1.68 -16.18 -5.09
CA ILE A 199 -1.07 -15.02 -5.76
C ILE A 199 -0.32 -15.36 -7.05
N ASP A 200 0.24 -16.56 -7.15
CA ASP A 200 1.00 -17.00 -8.33
C ASP A 200 0.06 -17.37 -9.49
N ASN A 201 -1.24 -17.50 -9.19
CA ASN A 201 -2.31 -17.87 -10.11
C ASN A 201 -3.35 -16.74 -10.28
N ILE A 202 -3.04 -15.51 -9.86
CA ILE A 202 -3.84 -14.29 -10.13
C ILE A 202 -3.26 -13.60 -11.36
N ILE A 203 -4.13 -13.31 -12.34
CA ILE A 203 -3.74 -12.76 -13.64
C ILE A 203 -4.30 -11.35 -13.90
N ASP A 204 -5.29 -10.90 -13.14
CA ASP A 204 -5.91 -9.57 -13.21
C ASP A 204 -6.64 -9.26 -11.89
N ALA A 205 -6.96 -7.99 -11.64
CA ALA A 205 -7.75 -7.54 -10.50
C ALA A 205 -8.53 -6.26 -10.84
N LYS A 206 -9.68 -6.07 -10.20
CA LYS A 206 -10.42 -4.80 -10.19
C LYS A 206 -10.41 -4.23 -8.78
N ILE A 207 -10.10 -2.95 -8.63
CA ILE A 207 -9.92 -2.27 -7.34
C ILE A 207 -10.65 -0.93 -7.28
N VAL A 208 -10.75 -0.36 -6.07
CA VAL A 208 -11.05 1.04 -5.82
C VAL A 208 -9.89 1.67 -5.05
N ASP A 209 -9.27 2.69 -5.61
CA ASP A 209 -8.09 3.37 -5.05
C ASP A 209 -8.44 4.44 -3.99
N ALA A 210 -7.42 5.15 -3.49
CA ALA A 210 -7.57 6.15 -2.42
C ALA A 210 -8.35 7.40 -2.89
N ASN A 211 -8.47 7.59 -4.21
CA ASN A 211 -9.23 8.65 -4.86
C ASN A 211 -10.61 8.16 -5.33
N ALA A 212 -11.06 7.02 -4.80
CA ALA A 212 -12.32 6.36 -5.14
C ALA A 212 -12.49 6.04 -6.65
N ARG A 213 -11.39 5.88 -7.40
CA ARG A 213 -11.41 5.49 -8.82
C ARG A 213 -11.47 3.97 -8.94
N VAL A 214 -12.29 3.45 -9.84
CA VAL A 214 -12.30 2.02 -10.19
C VAL A 214 -11.19 1.76 -11.20
N LEU A 215 -10.26 0.86 -10.89
CA LEU A 215 -9.11 0.52 -11.75
C LEU A 215 -9.08 -1.00 -12.00
N ASP A 216 -8.65 -1.39 -13.19
CA ASP A 216 -8.24 -2.74 -13.57
C ASP A 216 -6.71 -2.88 -13.62
N ARG A 217 -6.15 -4.04 -14.00
CA ARG A 217 -4.69 -4.21 -14.08
C ARG A 217 -4.00 -3.16 -14.97
N SER A 218 -4.59 -2.85 -16.12
CA SER A 218 -4.01 -1.90 -17.08
C SER A 218 -3.96 -0.47 -16.53
N SER A 219 -5.00 -0.06 -15.78
CA SER A 219 -5.13 1.29 -15.25
C SER A 219 -4.57 1.47 -13.84
N MET A 220 -4.32 0.38 -13.09
CA MET A 220 -3.60 0.42 -11.80
C MET A 220 -2.08 0.31 -11.97
N GLY A 221 -1.61 -0.25 -13.09
CA GLY A 221 -0.19 -0.48 -13.38
C GLY A 221 0.40 -1.71 -12.68
N GLU A 222 1.47 -2.24 -13.27
CA GLU A 222 2.10 -3.50 -12.84
C GLU A 222 2.69 -3.45 -11.44
N ASP A 223 3.16 -2.28 -10.99
CA ASP A 223 3.71 -2.07 -9.65
C ASP A 223 2.65 -2.27 -8.54
N LEU A 224 1.46 -1.69 -8.72
CA LEU A 224 0.35 -1.92 -7.79
C LEU A 224 -0.16 -3.34 -7.92
N PHE A 225 -0.34 -3.87 -9.13
CA PHE A 225 -0.75 -5.27 -9.33
C PHE A 225 0.22 -6.27 -8.66
N TRP A 226 1.53 -6.04 -8.72
CA TRP A 226 2.54 -6.80 -7.99
C TRP A 226 2.39 -6.68 -6.47
N ALA A 227 2.17 -5.47 -5.94
CA ALA A 227 1.98 -5.25 -4.50
C ALA A 227 0.72 -5.93 -3.95
N LEU A 228 -0.37 -5.94 -4.71
CA LEU A 228 -1.60 -6.66 -4.36
C LEU A 228 -1.41 -8.18 -4.31
N ARG A 229 -0.48 -8.73 -5.11
CA ARG A 229 -0.08 -10.14 -5.09
C ARG A 229 0.89 -10.43 -3.93
N GLY A 230 0.41 -10.27 -2.69
CA GLY A 230 1.09 -10.75 -1.48
C GLY A 230 1.38 -9.70 -0.41
N GLY A 231 1.34 -8.40 -0.73
CA GLY A 231 1.63 -7.29 0.18
C GLY A 231 0.51 -6.91 1.15
N GLY A 232 -0.66 -7.56 1.06
CA GLY A 232 -1.85 -7.22 1.81
C GLY A 232 -2.57 -5.99 1.24
N ALA A 233 -3.59 -6.23 0.41
CA ALA A 233 -4.23 -5.19 -0.41
C ALA A 233 -4.85 -4.06 0.42
N ALA A 234 -5.25 -4.34 1.66
CA ALA A 234 -5.79 -3.36 2.60
C ALA A 234 -4.79 -2.25 3.01
N SER A 235 -3.51 -2.35 2.61
CA SER A 235 -2.54 -1.23 2.72
C SER A 235 -2.62 -0.26 1.52
N PHE A 236 -3.30 -0.61 0.43
CA PHE A 236 -3.21 0.09 -0.86
C PHE A 236 -4.56 0.48 -1.48
N CYS A 237 -5.59 -0.38 -1.34
CA CYS A 237 -6.88 -0.21 -2.02
C CYS A 237 -7.99 -1.10 -1.43
N VAL A 238 -9.21 -0.95 -1.94
CA VAL A 238 -10.28 -1.95 -1.79
C VAL A 238 -10.33 -2.80 -3.05
N VAL A 239 -10.02 -4.10 -2.96
CA VAL A 239 -10.19 -5.01 -4.12
C VAL A 239 -11.67 -5.36 -4.29
N LEU A 240 -12.19 -5.19 -5.51
CA LEU A 240 -13.54 -5.57 -5.92
C LEU A 240 -13.59 -7.03 -6.31
N ALA A 241 -12.67 -7.45 -7.20
CA ALA A 241 -12.63 -8.79 -7.77
C ALA A 241 -11.22 -9.15 -8.24
N TRP A 242 -10.95 -10.45 -8.27
CA TRP A 242 -9.72 -11.05 -8.78
C TRP A 242 -10.04 -11.89 -10.01
N LYS A 243 -9.18 -11.87 -11.02
CA LYS A 243 -9.21 -12.87 -12.09
C LYS A 243 -8.16 -13.93 -11.78
N ILE A 244 -8.63 -15.14 -11.52
CA ILE A 244 -7.78 -16.30 -11.20
C ILE A 244 -7.62 -17.19 -12.43
N LYS A 245 -6.45 -17.81 -12.56
CA LYS A 245 -6.20 -18.95 -13.45
C LYS A 245 -6.55 -20.22 -12.69
N LEU A 246 -7.36 -21.07 -13.29
CA LEU A 246 -7.70 -22.39 -12.77
C LEU A 246 -6.63 -23.40 -13.17
N VAL A 247 -6.33 -24.35 -12.27
CA VAL A 247 -5.28 -25.36 -12.47
C VAL A 247 -5.90 -26.74 -12.72
N PRO A 248 -5.26 -27.60 -13.54
CA PRO A 248 -5.75 -28.97 -13.73
C PRO A 248 -5.67 -29.77 -12.42
N VAL A 249 -6.65 -30.62 -12.19
CA VAL A 249 -6.59 -31.67 -11.16
C VAL A 249 -6.97 -32.99 -11.80
N PRO A 250 -6.38 -34.12 -11.37
CA PRO A 250 -6.78 -35.43 -11.85
C PRO A 250 -8.22 -35.77 -11.43
N GLU A 251 -8.85 -36.69 -12.14
CA GLU A 251 -10.18 -37.21 -11.77
C GLU A 251 -10.23 -37.76 -10.33
N LYS A 252 -9.11 -38.34 -9.88
CA LYS A 252 -8.89 -38.82 -8.52
C LYS A 252 -7.61 -38.25 -7.92
N VAL A 253 -7.72 -37.74 -6.70
CA VAL A 253 -6.61 -37.49 -5.78
C VAL A 253 -6.61 -38.56 -4.70
N THR A 254 -5.45 -38.83 -4.10
CA THR A 254 -5.35 -39.76 -2.96
C THR A 254 -4.98 -38.99 -1.71
N VAL A 255 -5.70 -39.21 -0.61
CA VAL A 255 -5.37 -38.64 0.71
C VAL A 255 -5.07 -39.73 1.73
N PHE A 256 -4.29 -39.37 2.76
CA PHE A 256 -3.99 -40.25 3.90
C PHE A 256 -3.70 -39.42 5.16
N ASN A 257 -3.86 -40.03 6.34
CA ASN A 257 -3.39 -39.48 7.62
C ASN A 257 -2.81 -40.63 8.46
N VAL A 258 -1.50 -40.63 8.67
CA VAL A 258 -0.81 -41.60 9.53
C VAL A 258 -0.46 -40.94 10.85
N GLU A 259 -0.90 -41.54 11.96
CA GLU A 259 -0.68 -41.01 13.31
C GLU A 259 0.26 -41.92 14.11
N THR A 260 1.13 -41.35 14.94
CA THR A 260 2.16 -42.12 15.66
C THR A 260 1.69 -42.77 16.96
N ILE A 261 0.49 -42.44 17.46
CA ILE A 261 -0.06 -43.04 18.67
C ILE A 261 -0.85 -44.31 18.31
N GLY A 262 -0.26 -45.46 18.62
CA GLY A 262 -0.85 -46.79 18.44
C GLY A 262 0.05 -47.75 17.69
N ASN A 263 0.61 -48.75 18.40
CA ASN A 263 1.26 -49.99 17.95
C ASN A 263 2.26 -50.01 16.76
N ARG A 264 2.59 -48.89 16.11
CA ARG A 264 3.56 -48.85 14.98
C ARG A 264 5.01 -49.03 15.41
N GLY A 265 5.35 -48.84 16.69
CA GLY A 265 6.69 -49.04 17.25
C GLY A 265 7.76 -48.03 16.82
N VAL A 266 7.41 -47.00 16.05
CA VAL A 266 8.35 -45.98 15.54
C VAL A 266 8.38 -44.75 16.44
N ILE A 267 9.56 -44.20 16.70
CA ILE A 267 9.77 -43.01 17.52
C ILE A 267 9.32 -41.75 16.73
N PRO A 268 8.42 -40.91 17.27
CA PRO A 268 7.91 -39.73 16.55
C PRO A 268 8.97 -38.70 16.12
N THR A 269 10.05 -38.53 16.90
CA THR A 269 11.16 -37.62 16.56
C THR A 269 11.99 -38.13 15.38
N ASP A 270 12.12 -39.45 15.19
CA ASP A 270 12.81 -40.03 14.05
C ASP A 270 12.00 -39.87 12.75
N LEU A 271 10.67 -40.02 12.83
CA LEU A 271 9.79 -39.69 11.70
C LEU A 271 9.80 -38.20 11.36
N ALA A 272 9.86 -37.32 12.38
CA ALA A 272 10.01 -35.88 12.16
C ALA A 272 11.36 -35.52 11.52
N ALA A 273 12.46 -36.15 11.96
CA ALA A 273 13.77 -36.01 11.33
C ALA A 273 13.72 -36.45 9.86
N LYS A 274 13.18 -37.64 9.59
CA LYS A 274 13.10 -38.18 8.23
C LYS A 274 12.22 -37.34 7.30
N TRP A 275 11.08 -36.86 7.81
CA TRP A 275 10.20 -35.96 7.07
C TRP A 275 10.92 -34.67 6.66
N GLN A 276 11.74 -34.07 7.53
CA GLN A 276 12.51 -32.86 7.17
C GLN A 276 13.50 -33.10 6.03
N GLU A 277 14.08 -34.30 5.88
CA GLU A 277 15.01 -34.59 4.79
C GLU A 277 14.32 -34.56 3.41
N ILE A 278 13.08 -35.05 3.36
CA ILE A 278 12.38 -35.41 2.12
C ILE A 278 11.21 -34.50 1.75
N ALA A 279 10.57 -33.82 2.71
CA ALA A 279 9.27 -33.20 2.48
C ALA A 279 9.29 -32.04 1.47
N ASP A 280 10.39 -31.30 1.35
CA ASP A 280 10.61 -30.27 0.33
C ASP A 280 11.07 -30.84 -1.02
N LYS A 281 11.63 -32.06 -1.04
CA LYS A 281 12.29 -32.69 -2.22
C LYS A 281 11.52 -33.85 -2.84
N ILE A 282 10.44 -34.30 -2.20
CA ILE A 282 9.56 -35.36 -2.70
C ILE A 282 8.79 -34.89 -3.95
N ASP A 283 8.20 -35.83 -4.69
CA ASP A 283 7.39 -35.57 -5.90
C ASP A 283 6.50 -34.33 -5.77
N ASN A 284 6.50 -33.43 -6.76
CA ASN A 284 5.78 -32.16 -6.72
C ASN A 284 4.26 -32.33 -6.58
N ASP A 285 3.72 -33.48 -6.99
CA ASP A 285 2.30 -33.83 -6.89
C ASP A 285 1.91 -34.30 -5.48
N LEU A 286 2.88 -34.50 -4.59
CA LEU A 286 2.69 -34.94 -3.21
C LEU A 286 2.94 -33.79 -2.21
N PHE A 287 1.95 -33.55 -1.36
CA PHE A 287 2.04 -32.67 -0.19
C PHE A 287 1.82 -33.50 1.07
N VAL A 288 2.75 -33.47 2.03
CA VAL A 288 2.63 -34.14 3.34
C VAL A 288 2.90 -33.15 4.46
N ARG A 289 1.86 -32.77 5.21
CA ARG A 289 1.97 -31.95 6.42
C ARG A 289 2.31 -32.85 7.60
N LEU A 290 3.29 -32.42 8.41
CA LEU A 290 3.47 -32.92 9.78
C LEU A 290 2.72 -31.99 10.75
N THR A 291 1.82 -32.56 11.56
CA THR A 291 1.15 -31.86 12.66
C THR A 291 1.62 -32.46 13.98
N LEU A 292 2.08 -31.62 14.91
CA LEU A 292 2.48 -31.97 16.26
C LEU A 292 1.48 -31.38 17.26
N SER A 293 1.00 -32.18 18.20
CA SER A 293 0.10 -31.76 19.28
C SER A 293 0.34 -32.59 20.53
N SER A 294 0.31 -32.01 21.72
CA SER A 294 0.40 -32.78 22.97
C SER A 294 -0.99 -33.13 23.52
N SER A 295 -1.07 -34.26 24.21
CA SER A 295 -2.17 -34.62 25.11
C SER A 295 -1.62 -35.55 26.19
N ASN A 296 -1.95 -35.31 27.46
CA ASN A 296 -1.46 -36.11 28.60
C ASN A 296 0.07 -36.23 28.59
N LYS A 297 0.77 -35.11 28.38
CA LYS A 297 2.23 -34.98 28.25
C LYS A 297 2.87 -35.88 27.18
N THR A 298 2.09 -36.34 26.20
CA THR A 298 2.56 -37.18 25.09
C THR A 298 2.35 -36.43 23.78
N VAL A 299 3.43 -36.19 23.03
CA VAL A 299 3.34 -35.57 21.70
C VAL A 299 2.90 -36.59 20.66
N LYS A 300 1.74 -36.32 20.06
CA LYS A 300 1.24 -36.97 18.86
C LYS A 300 1.85 -36.30 17.62
N ALA A 301 2.39 -37.10 16.71
CA ALA A 301 2.68 -36.68 15.35
C ALA A 301 1.64 -37.26 14.39
N SER A 302 1.15 -36.43 13.46
CA SER A 302 0.20 -36.78 12.39
C SER A 302 0.77 -36.34 11.05
N PHE A 303 0.91 -37.29 10.13
CA PHE A 303 1.40 -37.10 8.77
C PHE A 303 0.21 -37.15 7.82
N MET A 304 -0.36 -35.99 7.54
CA MET A 304 -1.54 -35.83 6.70
C MET A 304 -1.11 -35.44 5.29
N GLY A 305 -1.47 -36.25 4.29
CA GLY A 305 -1.00 -36.09 2.92
C GLY A 305 -2.10 -36.04 1.87
N MET A 306 -1.77 -35.40 0.75
CA MET A 306 -2.56 -35.44 -0.49
C MET A 306 -1.61 -35.61 -1.68
N TYR A 307 -1.91 -36.57 -2.53
CA TYR A 307 -1.26 -36.83 -3.80
C TYR A 307 -2.22 -36.51 -4.95
N LEU A 308 -1.74 -35.76 -5.94
CA LEU A 308 -2.48 -35.44 -7.16
C LEU A 308 -2.40 -36.58 -8.18
N GLY A 309 -2.79 -37.78 -7.75
CA GLY A 309 -2.86 -39.00 -8.53
C GLY A 309 -3.45 -40.17 -7.73
N ASN A 310 -3.28 -41.40 -8.25
CA ASN A 310 -3.82 -42.62 -7.65
C ASN A 310 -2.98 -43.15 -6.47
N SER A 311 -3.57 -44.08 -5.73
CA SER A 311 -2.99 -44.63 -4.50
C SER A 311 -1.82 -45.59 -4.74
N GLU A 312 -1.70 -46.17 -5.94
CA GLU A 312 -0.60 -47.08 -6.29
C GLU A 312 0.70 -46.31 -6.47
N LYS A 313 0.67 -45.22 -7.24
CA LYS A 313 1.84 -44.37 -7.46
C LYS A 313 2.25 -43.62 -6.19
N LEU A 314 1.28 -43.22 -5.34
CA LEU A 314 1.57 -42.70 -4.01
C LEU A 314 2.37 -43.72 -3.17
N LEU A 315 1.95 -44.98 -3.11
CA LEU A 315 2.65 -46.01 -2.34
C LEU A 315 4.06 -46.30 -2.90
N GLU A 316 4.24 -46.30 -4.22
CA GLU A 316 5.56 -46.41 -4.85
C GLU A 316 6.49 -45.28 -4.38
N ILE A 317 6.02 -44.02 -4.43
CA ILE A 317 6.78 -42.85 -3.98
C ILE A 317 7.09 -42.93 -2.48
N MET A 318 6.10 -43.27 -1.65
CA MET A 318 6.27 -43.33 -0.19
C MET A 318 7.19 -44.48 0.23
N ASN A 319 7.07 -45.67 -0.37
CA ASN A 319 7.98 -46.78 -0.10
C ASN A 319 9.43 -46.49 -0.56
N ALA A 320 9.61 -45.69 -1.62
CA ALA A 320 10.93 -45.33 -2.12
C ALA A 320 11.59 -44.14 -1.38
N LYS A 321 10.81 -43.25 -0.75
CA LYS A 321 11.30 -41.98 -0.17
C LYS A 321 11.06 -41.80 1.33
N PHE A 322 10.03 -42.43 1.88
CA PHE A 322 9.71 -42.36 3.31
C PHE A 322 9.10 -43.69 3.83
N PRO A 323 9.75 -44.85 3.58
CA PRO A 323 9.25 -46.15 4.00
C PRO A 323 9.05 -46.26 5.52
N GLU A 324 9.80 -45.49 6.31
CA GLU A 324 9.74 -45.46 7.77
C GLU A 324 8.35 -45.05 8.30
N LEU A 325 7.56 -44.29 7.51
CA LEU A 325 6.19 -43.95 7.88
C LEU A 325 5.25 -45.17 7.87
N GLY A 326 5.56 -46.19 7.06
CA GLY A 326 4.75 -47.41 6.94
C GLY A 326 3.33 -47.15 6.41
N LEU A 327 3.18 -46.30 5.39
CA LEU A 327 1.86 -46.00 4.80
C LEU A 327 1.28 -47.24 4.11
N ASN A 328 0.11 -47.70 4.54
CA ASN A 328 -0.56 -48.85 3.94
C ASN A 328 -1.64 -48.45 2.91
N LYS A 329 -1.92 -49.36 1.96
CA LYS A 329 -3.00 -49.18 0.96
C LYS A 329 -4.38 -48.95 1.59
N THR A 330 -4.65 -49.56 2.74
CA THR A 330 -5.91 -49.39 3.50
C THR A 330 -6.08 -48.00 4.12
N GLU A 331 -5.00 -47.21 4.21
CA GLU A 331 -5.01 -45.84 4.74
C GLU A 331 -5.07 -44.79 3.61
N CYS A 332 -4.97 -45.22 2.35
CA CYS A 332 -5.05 -44.39 1.17
C CYS A 332 -6.50 -44.31 0.68
N ILE A 333 -7.07 -43.10 0.67
CA ILE A 333 -8.45 -42.86 0.23
C ILE A 333 -8.43 -42.09 -1.09
N GLU A 334 -8.90 -42.73 -2.17
CA GLU A 334 -9.10 -42.08 -3.47
C GLU A 334 -10.44 -41.35 -3.51
N MET A 335 -10.43 -40.09 -3.94
CA MET A 335 -11.62 -39.22 -4.01
C MET A 335 -11.43 -38.11 -5.04
N LYS A 336 -12.47 -37.32 -5.33
CA LYS A 336 -12.31 -36.11 -6.17
C LYS A 336 -11.57 -35.05 -5.39
N TRP A 337 -10.90 -34.13 -6.09
CA TRP A 337 -10.18 -33.02 -5.46
C TRP A 337 -11.06 -32.20 -4.48
N ILE A 338 -12.31 -31.92 -4.84
CA ILE A 338 -13.24 -31.15 -3.99
C ILE A 338 -13.56 -31.86 -2.66
N ASP A 339 -13.68 -33.18 -2.67
CA ASP A 339 -13.98 -33.98 -1.49
C ASP A 339 -12.79 -34.03 -0.52
N SER A 340 -11.56 -33.89 -1.03
CA SER A 340 -10.35 -33.82 -0.19
C SER A 340 -10.40 -32.67 0.81
N VAL A 341 -11.09 -31.57 0.51
CA VAL A 341 -11.23 -30.43 1.43
C VAL A 341 -12.01 -30.84 2.70
N LEU A 342 -12.95 -31.79 2.61
CA LEU A 342 -13.63 -32.35 3.79
C LEU A 342 -12.67 -33.19 4.64
N PHE A 343 -11.84 -34.01 3.98
CA PHE A 343 -10.80 -34.80 4.65
C PHE A 343 -9.80 -33.91 5.41
N TRP A 344 -9.34 -32.81 4.80
CA TRP A 344 -8.45 -31.83 5.43
C TRP A 344 -9.08 -31.03 6.60
N LEU A 345 -10.40 -31.13 6.79
CA LEU A 345 -11.14 -30.58 7.93
C LEU A 345 -11.49 -31.66 8.98
N SER A 346 -11.02 -32.90 8.80
CA SER A 346 -11.38 -34.07 9.61
C SER A 346 -12.89 -34.33 9.67
N ILE A 347 -13.62 -34.02 8.59
CA ILE A 347 -15.07 -34.22 8.49
C ILE A 347 -15.35 -35.63 7.97
N SER A 348 -16.28 -36.34 8.62
CA SER A 348 -16.61 -37.73 8.29
C SER A 348 -17.04 -37.91 6.83
N PRO A 349 -16.57 -38.98 6.14
CA PRO A 349 -17.04 -39.36 4.81
C PRO A 349 -18.57 -39.46 4.75
N GLY A 350 -19.17 -39.04 3.63
CA GLY A 350 -20.62 -39.00 3.45
C GLY A 350 -21.30 -37.69 3.88
N THR A 351 -20.58 -36.78 4.57
CA THR A 351 -21.06 -35.40 4.77
C THR A 351 -21.15 -34.67 3.43
N SER A 352 -22.28 -34.01 3.13
CA SER A 352 -22.41 -33.27 1.88
C SER A 352 -21.38 -32.13 1.79
N PRO A 353 -20.61 -32.01 0.69
CA PRO A 353 -19.74 -30.86 0.48
C PRO A 353 -20.49 -29.52 0.56
N THR A 354 -21.75 -29.45 0.13
CA THR A 354 -22.53 -28.20 0.15
C THR A 354 -22.73 -27.62 1.55
N SER A 355 -23.01 -28.45 2.56
CA SER A 355 -23.27 -27.99 3.93
C SER A 355 -22.03 -27.47 4.65
N VAL A 356 -20.83 -27.78 4.11
CA VAL A 356 -19.54 -27.30 4.63
C VAL A 356 -19.01 -26.14 3.80
N MET A 357 -18.92 -26.29 2.47
CA MET A 357 -18.31 -25.29 1.58
C MET A 357 -19.13 -24.00 1.49
N LEU A 358 -20.46 -24.09 1.50
CA LEU A 358 -21.35 -22.94 1.33
C LEU A 358 -21.78 -22.32 2.66
N ASN A 359 -21.39 -22.91 3.80
CA ASN A 359 -21.65 -22.30 5.10
C ASN A 359 -20.58 -21.24 5.42
N ARG A 360 -21.02 -19.97 5.46
CA ARG A 360 -20.16 -18.82 5.75
C ARG A 360 -20.05 -18.48 7.24
N ILE A 361 -20.95 -19.01 8.08
CA ILE A 361 -21.02 -18.71 9.52
C ILE A 361 -20.56 -19.96 10.30
N PRO A 362 -19.46 -19.89 11.06
CA PRO A 362 -18.99 -21.02 11.85
C PRO A 362 -19.99 -21.33 12.97
N GLN A 363 -20.31 -22.62 13.16
CA GLN A 363 -21.23 -23.06 14.22
C GLN A 363 -20.69 -22.81 15.64
N LYS A 364 -19.37 -22.67 15.78
CA LYS A 364 -18.70 -22.31 17.03
C LYS A 364 -17.72 -21.18 16.75
N GLN A 365 -17.88 -20.06 17.46
CA GLN A 365 -16.85 -19.03 17.53
C GLN A 365 -15.75 -19.48 18.50
N ILE A 366 -14.51 -19.04 18.27
CA ILE A 366 -13.34 -19.47 19.02
C ILE A 366 -12.47 -18.27 19.42
N TYR A 367 -11.71 -18.43 20.49
CA TYR A 367 -10.59 -17.59 20.82
C TYR A 367 -9.32 -18.24 20.27
N LEU A 368 -8.43 -17.46 19.66
CA LEU A 368 -7.20 -17.99 19.08
C LEU A 368 -5.99 -17.05 19.22
N LYS A 369 -4.81 -17.66 19.26
CA LYS A 369 -3.52 -17.03 18.91
C LYS A 369 -2.84 -17.88 17.86
N ARG A 370 -2.12 -17.20 16.97
CA ARG A 370 -1.34 -17.80 15.90
C ARG A 370 -0.01 -17.07 15.77
N LYS A 371 1.02 -17.81 15.40
CA LYS A 371 2.35 -17.31 14.99
C LYS A 371 2.85 -18.16 13.83
N SER A 372 3.95 -17.74 13.20
CA SER A 372 4.56 -18.48 12.09
C SER A 372 6.08 -18.34 12.05
N ASP A 373 6.75 -19.37 11.59
CA ASP A 373 8.18 -19.37 11.28
C ASP A 373 8.45 -20.08 9.95
N TYR A 374 9.63 -19.87 9.39
CA TYR A 374 10.18 -20.67 8.30
C TYR A 374 11.44 -21.41 8.75
N VAL A 375 11.60 -22.65 8.30
CA VAL A 375 12.79 -23.48 8.54
C VAL A 375 13.59 -23.63 7.25
N GLN A 376 14.88 -23.35 7.34
CA GLN A 376 15.82 -23.28 6.19
C GLN A 376 16.93 -24.34 6.25
N LYS A 377 17.05 -25.04 7.39
CA LYS A 377 17.99 -26.15 7.61
C LYS A 377 17.30 -27.21 8.49
N PRO A 378 17.61 -28.51 8.33
CA PRO A 378 17.02 -29.55 9.18
C PRO A 378 17.33 -29.30 10.66
N ILE A 379 16.31 -29.44 11.50
CA ILE A 379 16.47 -29.43 12.95
C ILE A 379 17.09 -30.77 13.37
N SER A 380 18.19 -30.71 14.13
CA SER A 380 18.92 -31.89 14.60
C SER A 380 18.06 -32.76 15.54
N LYS A 381 18.36 -34.06 15.65
CA LYS A 381 17.62 -34.97 16.53
C LYS A 381 17.53 -34.49 18.00
N PRO A 382 18.62 -34.03 18.66
CA PRO A 382 18.51 -33.43 20.00
C PRO A 382 17.65 -32.15 20.04
N GLY A 383 17.64 -31.37 18.95
CA GLY A 383 16.75 -30.22 18.80
C GLY A 383 15.28 -30.63 18.74
N LEU A 384 14.96 -31.65 17.95
CA LEU A 384 13.61 -32.25 17.89
C LEU A 384 13.18 -32.81 19.24
N GLU A 385 14.04 -33.55 19.94
CA GLU A 385 13.77 -34.07 21.28
C GLU A 385 13.46 -32.95 22.29
N SER A 386 14.22 -31.85 22.23
CA SER A 386 13.96 -30.64 23.03
C SER A 386 12.61 -29.99 22.69
N ILE A 387 12.29 -29.82 21.40
CA ILE A 387 11.00 -29.26 20.94
C ILE A 387 9.83 -30.15 21.37
N PHE A 388 9.95 -31.47 21.22
CA PHE A 388 8.91 -32.42 21.63
C PHE A 388 8.70 -32.39 23.15
N LYS A 389 9.77 -32.25 23.95
CA LYS A 389 9.64 -32.06 25.40
C LYS A 389 8.91 -30.75 25.73
N ILE A 390 9.31 -29.63 25.12
CA ILE A 390 8.67 -28.32 25.39
C ILE A 390 7.20 -28.33 24.96
N LEU A 391 6.87 -28.96 23.82
CA LEU A 391 5.49 -29.13 23.38
C LEU A 391 4.70 -30.05 24.31
N SER A 392 5.32 -31.07 24.91
CA SER A 392 4.64 -31.95 25.87
C SER A 392 4.22 -31.24 27.15
N GLU A 393 4.97 -30.20 27.53
CA GLU A 393 4.71 -29.33 28.69
C GLU A 393 3.74 -28.16 28.38
N ASN A 394 3.33 -27.96 27.12
CA ASN A 394 2.50 -26.84 26.66
C ASN A 394 1.32 -27.33 25.79
N GLU A 395 0.40 -28.10 26.39
CA GLU A 395 -0.68 -28.83 25.69
C GLU A 395 -1.70 -27.94 24.94
N ASN A 396 -1.81 -26.65 25.27
CA ASN A 396 -2.68 -25.73 24.53
C ASN A 396 -2.10 -25.31 23.17
N VAL A 397 -0.90 -25.78 22.80
CA VAL A 397 -0.22 -25.46 21.53
C VAL A 397 -0.18 -26.67 20.60
N SER A 398 -0.41 -26.42 19.33
CA SER A 398 -0.14 -27.36 18.22
C SER A 398 0.72 -26.69 17.16
N MET A 399 1.55 -27.48 16.48
CA MET A 399 2.45 -27.01 15.43
C MET A 399 2.10 -27.70 14.11
N ALA A 400 1.88 -26.95 13.03
CA ALA A 400 1.64 -27.50 11.70
C ALA A 400 2.79 -27.13 10.75
N TRP A 401 3.57 -28.12 10.34
CA TRP A 401 4.75 -27.98 9.48
C TRP A 401 4.34 -28.30 8.04
N ASN A 402 4.42 -27.31 7.17
CA ASN A 402 3.88 -27.35 5.81
C ASN A 402 5.04 -27.31 4.79
N PRO A 403 5.23 -28.34 3.96
CA PRO A 403 6.42 -28.48 3.11
C PRO A 403 6.44 -27.50 1.95
N TYR A 404 7.59 -26.85 1.75
CA TYR A 404 7.87 -25.98 0.60
C TYR A 404 8.58 -26.82 -0.48
N GLY A 405 9.56 -26.26 -1.20
CA GLY A 405 10.12 -26.92 -2.37
C GLY A 405 9.13 -27.04 -3.54
N GLY A 406 9.50 -27.86 -4.53
CA GLY A 406 8.80 -27.93 -5.81
C GLY A 406 8.59 -26.55 -6.42
N ARG A 407 7.35 -26.26 -6.87
CA ARG A 407 6.97 -24.98 -7.48
C ARG A 407 7.25 -23.75 -6.62
N MET A 408 7.28 -23.89 -5.28
CA MET A 408 7.62 -22.79 -4.37
C MET A 408 9.10 -22.37 -4.44
N SER A 409 9.99 -23.25 -4.92
CA SER A 409 11.42 -22.94 -5.14
C SER A 409 11.73 -22.50 -6.56
N GLU A 410 10.87 -22.82 -7.53
CA GLU A 410 11.02 -22.40 -8.93
C GLU A 410 10.66 -20.91 -9.14
N ILE A 411 9.75 -20.38 -8.32
CA ILE A 411 9.28 -18.99 -8.43
C ILE A 411 10.28 -18.04 -7.76
N PRO A 412 10.78 -16.99 -8.44
CA PRO A 412 11.68 -16.01 -7.84
C PRO A 412 11.06 -15.29 -6.63
N ALA A 413 11.89 -14.98 -5.62
CA ALA A 413 11.45 -14.26 -4.42
C ALA A 413 10.89 -12.85 -4.69
N THR A 414 11.19 -12.26 -5.86
CA THR A 414 10.77 -10.92 -6.29
C THR A 414 9.59 -10.93 -7.27
N GLU A 415 9.17 -12.10 -7.78
CA GLU A 415 8.05 -12.24 -8.75
C GLU A 415 6.72 -11.68 -8.22
N THR A 416 6.56 -11.77 -6.90
CA THR A 416 5.41 -11.27 -6.14
C THR A 416 5.90 -10.59 -4.87
N ALA A 417 5.05 -9.83 -4.19
CA ALA A 417 5.39 -9.25 -2.89
C ALA A 417 5.79 -10.29 -1.83
N PHE A 418 5.28 -11.52 -1.92
CA PHE A 418 5.63 -12.63 -1.02
C PHE A 418 7.03 -13.22 -1.32
N PRO A 419 7.99 -13.16 -0.37
CA PRO A 419 9.40 -13.45 -0.65
C PRO A 419 9.84 -14.89 -0.31
N HIS A 420 9.03 -15.67 0.41
CA HIS A 420 9.48 -16.91 1.04
C HIS A 420 9.47 -18.09 0.04
N ARG A 421 10.44 -18.09 -0.87
CA ARG A 421 10.57 -19.05 -1.97
C ARG A 421 11.72 -20.04 -1.69
N ALA A 422 12.59 -20.27 -2.67
CA ALA A 422 13.77 -21.12 -2.56
C ALA A 422 14.59 -20.84 -1.28
N GLY A 423 15.18 -21.90 -0.71
CA GLY A 423 15.91 -21.87 0.56
C GLY A 423 15.04 -22.13 1.80
N ASN A 424 13.71 -22.03 1.70
CA ASN A 424 12.79 -22.46 2.76
C ASN A 424 12.36 -23.92 2.53
N MET A 425 12.60 -24.78 3.53
CA MET A 425 12.21 -26.19 3.50
C MET A 425 10.74 -26.37 3.88
N PHE A 426 10.28 -25.68 4.93
CA PHE A 426 8.89 -25.70 5.36
C PHE A 426 8.53 -24.45 6.19
N LYS A 427 7.22 -24.15 6.24
CA LYS A 427 6.65 -23.15 7.15
C LYS A 427 5.99 -23.83 8.34
N ILE A 428 6.25 -23.33 9.54
CA ILE A 428 5.58 -23.71 10.79
C ILE A 428 4.43 -22.74 11.05
N GLN A 429 3.28 -23.27 11.44
CA GLN A 429 2.21 -22.52 12.13
C GLN A 429 2.14 -22.97 13.59
N TYR A 430 2.19 -22.04 14.52
CA TYR A 430 1.90 -22.28 15.94
C TYR A 430 0.44 -21.93 16.19
N SER A 431 -0.29 -22.83 16.85
CA SER A 431 -1.75 -22.74 16.98
C SER A 431 -2.25 -23.09 18.37
N SER A 432 -2.78 -22.08 19.05
CA SER A 432 -3.58 -22.24 20.28
C SER A 432 -5.01 -21.77 20.06
N ASN A 433 -5.96 -22.60 20.48
CA ASN A 433 -7.40 -22.33 20.46
C ASN A 433 -7.96 -22.57 21.85
N TRP A 434 -8.85 -21.69 22.30
CA TRP A 434 -9.64 -21.93 23.52
C TRP A 434 -11.09 -21.53 23.30
N PHE A 435 -11.96 -22.07 24.14
CA PHE A 435 -13.42 -22.05 23.96
C PHE A 435 -14.16 -21.39 25.13
N VAL A 436 -13.44 -21.02 26.18
CA VAL A 436 -13.98 -20.34 27.37
C VAL A 436 -13.56 -18.87 27.38
N PRO A 437 -14.45 -17.93 27.75
CA PRO A 437 -14.06 -16.55 28.02
C PRO A 437 -13.22 -16.46 29.29
N GLY A 438 -12.38 -15.42 29.41
CA GLY A 438 -11.64 -15.10 30.64
C GLY A 438 -10.18 -14.74 30.38
N GLU A 439 -9.64 -13.86 31.23
CA GLU A 439 -8.23 -13.43 31.14
C GLU A 439 -7.26 -14.55 31.53
N GLU A 440 -7.63 -15.41 32.48
CA GLU A 440 -6.81 -16.56 32.91
C GLU A 440 -6.57 -17.54 31.75
N ALA A 441 -7.64 -18.04 31.11
CA ALA A 441 -7.55 -18.96 29.99
C ALA A 441 -6.82 -18.34 28.78
N ALA A 442 -7.02 -17.04 28.54
CA ALA A 442 -6.27 -16.31 27.51
C ALA A 442 -4.78 -16.21 27.86
N SER A 443 -4.44 -15.81 29.10
CA SER A 443 -3.07 -15.65 29.58
C SER A 443 -2.29 -16.97 29.52
N ASP A 444 -2.89 -18.07 29.98
CA ASP A 444 -2.28 -19.40 29.88
C ASP A 444 -2.00 -19.79 28.42
N CYS A 445 -3.01 -19.75 27.53
CA CYS A 445 -2.85 -20.08 26.11
C CYS A 445 -1.78 -19.21 25.41
N LEU A 446 -1.72 -17.91 25.75
CA LEU A 446 -0.74 -16.98 25.20
C LEU A 446 0.67 -17.28 25.72
N SER A 447 0.82 -17.51 27.03
CA SER A 447 2.12 -17.87 27.63
C SER A 447 2.67 -19.18 27.09
N GLN A 448 1.81 -20.18 26.88
CA GLN A 448 2.18 -21.44 26.24
C GLN A 448 2.58 -21.24 24.78
N THR A 449 1.81 -20.43 24.01
CA THR A 449 2.17 -20.09 22.63
C THR A 449 3.56 -19.44 22.56
N GLU A 450 3.84 -18.48 23.43
CA GLU A 450 5.11 -17.76 23.45
C GLU A 450 6.28 -18.67 23.86
N ARG A 451 6.10 -19.53 24.88
CA ARG A 451 7.13 -20.52 25.28
C ARG A 451 7.51 -21.45 24.12
N VAL A 452 6.53 -21.97 23.39
CA VAL A 452 6.80 -22.86 22.24
C VAL A 452 7.39 -22.08 21.06
N PHE A 453 6.96 -20.84 20.83
CA PHE A 453 7.48 -19.99 19.76
C PHE A 453 8.94 -19.59 20.00
N GLU A 454 9.31 -19.18 21.21
CA GLU A 454 10.69 -18.79 21.52
C GLU A 454 11.64 -19.98 21.69
N ALA A 455 11.13 -21.15 22.08
CA ALA A 455 11.90 -22.40 22.02
C ALA A 455 12.38 -22.73 20.59
N MET A 456 11.70 -22.23 19.56
CA MET A 456 12.05 -22.46 18.16
C MET A 456 13.06 -21.47 17.59
N SER A 457 13.32 -20.34 18.28
CA SER A 457 14.24 -19.28 17.85
C SER A 457 15.63 -19.77 17.37
N PRO A 458 16.28 -20.81 17.94
CA PRO A 458 17.56 -21.32 17.44
C PRO A 458 17.51 -22.08 16.11
N TYR A 459 16.31 -22.55 15.70
CA TYR A 459 16.12 -23.55 14.64
C TYR A 459 15.49 -23.00 13.35
N VAL A 460 14.96 -21.77 13.41
CA VAL A 460 14.20 -21.13 12.34
C VAL A 460 15.05 -20.10 11.60
N SER A 461 14.50 -19.53 10.52
CA SER A 461 15.07 -18.38 9.79
C SER A 461 15.47 -17.25 10.74
N LYS A 462 16.57 -16.55 10.43
CA LYS A 462 17.07 -15.42 11.21
C LYS A 462 17.66 -14.35 10.30
N ASN A 463 17.62 -13.10 10.77
CA ASN A 463 18.10 -11.91 10.06
C ASN A 463 17.48 -11.73 8.65
N PRO A 464 16.15 -11.54 8.54
CA PRO A 464 15.15 -11.46 9.60
C PRO A 464 14.59 -12.85 10.00
N ARG A 465 13.92 -12.93 11.16
CA ARG A 465 13.05 -14.08 11.48
C ARG A 465 11.78 -13.95 10.64
N GLU A 466 11.65 -14.82 9.64
CA GLU A 466 10.62 -14.73 8.60
C GLU A 466 9.24 -15.11 9.14
N ALA A 467 8.21 -14.33 8.79
CA ALA A 467 6.84 -14.52 9.23
C ALA A 467 5.87 -14.45 8.03
N PHE A 468 4.67 -15.02 8.15
CA PHE A 468 3.69 -15.05 7.05
C PHE A 468 2.56 -14.04 7.27
N LEU A 469 2.37 -13.08 6.35
CA LEU A 469 1.41 -11.97 6.49
C LEU A 469 -0.03 -12.42 6.80
N ASN A 470 -0.52 -13.47 6.14
CA ASN A 470 -1.87 -14.00 6.39
C ASN A 470 -2.00 -14.68 7.77
N TYR A 471 -0.88 -14.99 8.44
CA TYR A 471 -0.81 -15.37 9.85
C TYR A 471 -0.30 -14.18 10.66
N ARG A 472 -1.06 -13.08 10.55
CA ARG A 472 -0.75 -11.80 11.19
C ARG A 472 -0.47 -12.01 12.69
N ASP A 473 0.59 -11.36 13.15
CA ASP A 473 1.06 -11.43 14.53
C ASP A 473 1.44 -10.02 14.99
N ILE A 474 0.53 -9.45 15.77
CA ILE A 474 0.66 -8.13 16.38
C ILE A 474 1.86 -8.00 17.33
N ASP A 475 2.38 -9.10 17.84
CA ASP A 475 3.50 -9.12 18.79
C ASP A 475 4.83 -8.84 18.08
N ILE A 476 4.88 -8.92 16.73
CA ILE A 476 6.06 -8.56 15.93
C ILE A 476 6.36 -7.05 16.02
N GLY A 477 5.34 -6.22 16.15
CA GLY A 477 5.43 -4.76 16.13
C GLY A 477 4.16 -4.09 15.60
N LYS A 478 4.00 -2.80 15.88
CA LYS A 478 2.87 -1.97 15.45
C LYS A 478 3.38 -0.68 14.83
N ASN A 479 2.67 -0.17 13.84
CA ASN A 479 2.82 1.17 13.31
C ASN A 479 1.66 2.05 13.77
N LEU A 480 1.80 2.64 14.95
CA LEU A 480 0.79 3.51 15.54
C LEU A 480 0.98 4.95 15.07
N ASN A 481 2.22 5.37 14.85
CA ASN A 481 2.57 6.73 14.42
C ASN A 481 2.64 6.88 12.89
N SER A 482 2.36 5.80 12.14
CA SER A 482 2.40 5.76 10.67
C SER A 482 3.78 6.06 10.05
N THR A 483 4.87 5.77 10.77
CA THR A 483 6.26 6.00 10.34
C THR A 483 6.83 4.83 9.53
N TYR A 484 7.90 5.09 8.79
CA TYR A 484 8.63 4.06 8.04
C TYR A 484 9.33 3.08 9.00
N GLU A 485 9.92 3.60 10.08
CA GLU A 485 10.74 2.88 11.06
C GLU A 485 9.91 1.86 11.84
N GLU A 486 8.74 2.26 12.35
CA GLU A 486 7.79 1.34 12.99
C GLU A 486 7.30 0.27 11.99
N GLY A 487 7.07 0.69 10.74
CA GLY A 487 6.66 -0.20 9.66
C GLY A 487 7.71 -1.26 9.29
N LYS A 488 8.99 -0.87 9.31
CA LYS A 488 10.11 -1.73 8.92
C LYS A 488 10.27 -2.95 9.84
N VAL A 489 9.93 -2.83 11.12
CA VAL A 489 10.08 -3.89 12.14
C VAL A 489 9.31 -5.17 11.77
N TYR A 490 8.06 -5.05 11.33
CA TYR A 490 7.28 -6.19 10.80
C TYR A 490 7.46 -6.36 9.28
N GLY A 491 7.66 -5.26 8.56
CA GLY A 491 7.81 -5.24 7.11
C GLY A 491 8.89 -6.18 6.61
N VAL A 492 10.09 -6.14 7.19
CA VAL A 492 11.18 -7.04 6.77
C VAL A 492 10.92 -8.51 7.14
N LYS A 493 10.15 -8.80 8.20
CA LYS A 493 9.79 -10.18 8.56
C LYS A 493 8.78 -10.79 7.59
N TYR A 494 7.81 -9.99 7.12
CA TYR A 494 6.79 -10.44 6.16
C TYR A 494 7.24 -10.39 4.68
N PHE A 495 8.15 -9.47 4.33
CA PHE A 495 8.45 -9.17 2.92
C PHE A 495 9.95 -9.21 2.58
N LYS A 496 10.84 -9.37 3.56
CA LYS A 496 12.30 -9.34 3.36
C LYS A 496 12.68 -8.10 2.51
N ASN A 497 13.45 -8.29 1.45
CA ASN A 497 13.90 -7.23 0.55
C ASN A 497 12.77 -6.62 -0.30
N ASN A 498 11.61 -7.28 -0.42
CA ASN A 498 10.45 -6.74 -1.15
C ASN A 498 9.77 -5.59 -0.39
N PHE A 499 10.09 -5.39 0.89
CA PHE A 499 9.50 -4.33 1.73
C PHE A 499 9.72 -2.93 1.13
N GLU A 500 10.93 -2.60 0.69
CA GLU A 500 11.24 -1.26 0.18
C GLU A 500 10.42 -0.94 -1.09
N ARG A 501 10.29 -1.89 -2.02
CA ARG A 501 9.41 -1.74 -3.20
C ARG A 501 7.95 -1.59 -2.79
N LEU A 502 7.46 -2.30 -1.77
CA LEU A 502 6.11 -2.11 -1.25
C LEU A 502 5.90 -0.68 -0.72
N VAL A 503 6.86 -0.12 0.01
CA VAL A 503 6.81 1.27 0.52
C VAL A 503 6.85 2.28 -0.63
N GLN A 504 7.68 2.07 -1.66
CA GLN A 504 7.71 2.91 -2.86
C GLN A 504 6.35 2.91 -3.58
N VAL A 505 5.75 1.74 -3.80
CA VAL A 505 4.42 1.61 -4.42
C VAL A 505 3.36 2.29 -3.54
N LYS A 506 3.38 2.05 -2.23
CA LYS A 506 2.45 2.64 -1.26
C LYS A 506 2.50 4.17 -1.29
N THR A 507 3.70 4.74 -1.24
CA THR A 507 3.95 6.19 -1.30
C THR A 507 3.40 6.81 -2.59
N ARG A 508 3.48 6.09 -3.72
CA ARG A 508 2.96 6.56 -5.02
C ARG A 508 1.44 6.49 -5.13
N VAL A 509 0.80 5.43 -4.62
CA VAL A 509 -0.65 5.16 -4.86
C VAL A 509 -1.57 5.68 -3.76
N ASP A 510 -1.04 5.90 -2.55
CA ASP A 510 -1.77 6.41 -1.39
C ASP A 510 -0.82 7.24 -0.49
N PRO A 511 -0.34 8.42 -0.97
CA PRO A 511 0.61 9.27 -0.24
C PRO A 511 0.05 9.80 1.08
N ASP A 512 -1.27 10.06 1.15
CA ASP A 512 -1.99 10.44 2.38
C ASP A 512 -2.02 9.33 3.44
N ASN A 513 -1.56 8.13 3.09
CA ASN A 513 -1.66 6.91 3.89
C ASN A 513 -3.10 6.65 4.40
N PHE A 514 -4.10 6.83 3.53
CA PHE A 514 -5.51 6.63 3.88
C PHE A 514 -5.82 5.16 4.22
N PHE A 515 -5.32 4.22 3.41
CA PHE A 515 -5.44 2.79 3.67
C PHE A 515 -4.38 2.34 4.66
N ARG A 516 -4.66 2.54 5.96
CA ARG A 516 -3.77 2.17 7.05
C ARG A 516 -4.45 1.35 8.15
N TYR A 517 -3.65 0.49 8.77
CA TYR A 517 -3.97 -0.31 9.94
C TYR A 517 -2.67 -0.57 10.73
N GLU A 518 -2.74 -1.21 11.89
CA GLU A 518 -1.61 -1.33 12.84
C GLU A 518 -0.36 -2.02 12.28
N GLN A 519 -0.45 -2.69 11.12
CA GLN A 519 0.66 -3.31 10.40
C GLN A 519 0.54 -3.10 8.86
N SER A 520 0.00 -1.95 8.42
CA SER A 520 -0.03 -1.61 6.99
C SER A 520 1.35 -1.19 6.48
N ILE A 521 1.60 -1.32 5.17
CA ILE A 521 2.81 -0.75 4.55
C ILE A 521 2.84 0.76 4.81
N PRO A 522 3.94 1.34 5.32
CA PRO A 522 4.07 2.79 5.52
C PRO A 522 4.32 3.53 4.21
N VAL A 523 4.25 4.86 4.27
CA VAL A 523 4.75 5.77 3.23
C VAL A 523 6.14 6.28 3.63
N HIS A 524 6.98 6.66 2.66
CA HIS A 524 8.10 7.55 2.95
C HIS A 524 7.58 8.97 3.17
N VAL A 525 8.00 9.61 4.26
CA VAL A 525 7.63 11.00 4.56
C VAL A 525 8.74 11.92 4.06
N SER A 526 8.50 12.65 2.97
CA SER A 526 9.44 13.64 2.46
C SER A 526 9.53 14.84 3.41
N ARG A 527 10.69 15.09 4.02
CA ARG A 527 10.96 16.25 4.89
C ARG A 527 12.37 16.77 4.70
N ILE A 528 12.51 18.08 4.57
CA ILE A 528 13.80 18.79 4.73
C ILE A 528 13.76 19.49 6.10
N VAL A 529 14.91 19.62 6.77
CA VAL A 529 15.01 20.10 8.15
C VAL A 529 16.12 21.15 8.24
N PHE A 530 15.84 22.30 8.85
CA PHE A 530 16.81 23.34 9.16
C PHE A 530 17.02 23.44 10.69
N PHE A 531 18.22 23.86 11.12
CA PHE A 531 18.57 24.03 12.54
C PHE A 531 19.11 25.43 12.81
N GLU A 532 18.67 26.07 13.90
CA GLU A 532 19.17 27.38 14.34
C GLU A 532 20.11 27.22 15.57
N GLU A 533 21.38 27.59 15.41
CA GLU A 533 22.44 27.25 16.39
C GLU A 533 22.56 28.20 17.60
N LYS A 534 21.51 28.95 17.94
CA LYS A 534 21.49 29.74 19.19
C LYS A 534 20.44 29.36 20.22
N ASN A 535 19.60 28.35 19.96
CA ASN A 535 18.72 27.78 21.01
C ASN A 535 18.36 26.29 20.85
N ARG A 536 19.00 25.53 19.93
CA ARG A 536 18.66 24.11 19.64
C ARG A 536 17.17 23.87 19.33
N LYS A 537 16.51 24.82 18.66
CA LYS A 537 15.15 24.63 18.13
C LYS A 537 15.24 24.32 16.62
N PRO A 538 14.65 23.20 16.14
CA PRO A 538 14.58 22.90 14.72
C PRO A 538 13.48 23.74 14.04
N VAL A 539 13.75 24.23 12.84
CA VAL A 539 12.78 24.88 11.96
C VAL A 539 12.49 23.93 10.80
N TYR A 540 11.23 23.50 10.68
CA TYR A 540 10.82 22.53 9.67
C TYR A 540 10.24 23.24 8.45
N VAL A 541 10.80 22.97 7.26
CA VAL A 541 10.28 23.47 6.00
C VAL A 541 10.00 22.28 5.10
N THR A 542 8.71 22.03 4.81
CA THR A 542 8.29 20.86 4.04
C THR A 542 8.22 21.21 2.57
N PHE A 543 9.14 20.66 1.79
CA PHE A 543 9.08 20.72 0.33
C PHE A 543 8.37 19.47 -0.19
N VAL A 544 7.35 19.65 -1.02
CA VAL A 544 6.71 18.55 -1.76
C VAL A 544 7.34 18.53 -3.15
N VAL A 545 8.02 17.43 -3.50
CA VAL A 545 8.42 17.19 -4.89
C VAL A 545 7.16 16.82 -5.67
N VAL A 546 6.54 17.80 -6.32
CA VAL A 546 5.44 17.58 -7.27
C VAL A 546 6.05 17.05 -8.57
N GLY A 547 6.38 15.77 -8.59
CA GLY A 547 6.68 15.05 -9.82
C GLY A 547 5.43 14.99 -10.68
N ILE A 548 5.43 15.66 -11.84
CA ILE A 548 4.34 15.55 -12.82
C ILE A 548 4.40 14.18 -13.49
N ASP A 549 3.77 13.21 -12.83
CA ASP A 549 2.60 12.51 -13.38
C ASP A 549 2.63 12.07 -14.86
N ASP A 550 2.86 10.76 -15.09
CA ASP A 550 2.76 10.10 -16.40
C ASP A 550 1.34 10.11 -17.04
N ARG A 551 0.29 10.59 -16.36
CA ARG A 551 -1.13 10.39 -16.75
C ARG A 551 -1.60 11.03 -18.07
N HIS A 552 -0.76 11.71 -18.86
CA HIS A 552 -1.17 12.35 -20.13
C HIS A 552 -0.25 12.11 -21.34
N LEU A 553 0.48 10.99 -21.38
CA LEU A 553 1.10 10.52 -22.63
C LEU A 553 0.15 9.56 -23.38
N PRO A 554 -0.33 9.90 -24.59
CA PRO A 554 -1.07 8.95 -25.41
C PRO A 554 -0.16 7.79 -25.82
N SER A 555 -0.70 6.57 -25.76
CA SER A 555 0.04 5.35 -26.05
C SER A 555 0.55 5.32 -27.49
N GLY A 556 1.84 5.60 -27.69
CA GLY A 556 2.54 5.43 -28.97
C GLY A 556 3.12 6.68 -29.63
N SER A 557 4.00 7.40 -28.93
CA SER A 557 4.99 8.32 -29.54
C SER A 557 6.28 8.36 -28.71
N PHE A 558 7.42 8.59 -29.37
CA PHE A 558 8.73 8.65 -28.73
C PHE A 558 8.92 9.92 -27.87
N CYS A 559 9.80 9.82 -26.87
CA CYS A 559 10.12 10.88 -25.93
C CYS A 559 10.79 12.09 -26.62
N SER A 560 10.53 13.31 -26.13
CA SER A 560 11.36 14.48 -26.44
C SER A 560 11.94 15.05 -25.14
N LEU A 561 13.23 15.41 -25.14
CA LEU A 561 13.89 15.97 -23.96
C LEU A 561 13.20 17.23 -23.40
N LYS A 562 12.42 17.93 -24.25
CA LYS A 562 11.68 19.16 -23.89
C LYS A 562 10.69 18.93 -22.74
N THR A 563 10.05 17.76 -22.69
CA THR A 563 9.07 17.40 -21.67
C THR A 563 9.69 17.14 -20.30
N ILE A 564 10.94 16.67 -20.24
CA ILE A 564 11.67 16.43 -18.98
C ILE A 564 12.06 17.78 -18.35
N TRP A 565 12.57 18.69 -19.18
CA TRP A 565 13.03 20.03 -18.75
C TRP A 565 11.91 21.02 -18.43
N SER A 566 10.67 20.78 -18.88
CA SER A 566 9.53 21.68 -18.70
C SER A 566 8.55 21.26 -17.60
N ASN A 567 8.79 20.16 -16.88
CA ASN A 567 7.83 19.58 -15.93
C ASN A 567 8.47 19.18 -14.58
N HIS A 568 9.68 19.65 -14.27
CA HIS A 568 10.29 19.53 -12.94
C HIS A 568 10.42 20.92 -12.31
N TYR A 569 9.48 21.23 -11.42
CA TYR A 569 9.47 22.44 -10.60
C TYR A 569 9.27 22.03 -9.14
N LEU A 570 10.09 22.58 -8.25
CA LEU A 570 9.86 22.50 -6.81
C LEU A 570 8.87 23.60 -6.42
N GLU A 571 7.67 23.22 -6.01
CA GLU A 571 6.66 24.16 -5.52
C GLU A 571 6.69 24.19 -3.99
N VAL A 572 6.76 25.39 -3.40
CA VAL A 572 6.80 25.57 -1.94
C VAL A 572 5.37 25.57 -1.41
N VAL A 573 4.92 24.43 -0.89
CA VAL A 573 3.52 24.23 -0.48
C VAL A 573 3.24 24.77 0.93
N SER A 574 4.19 24.69 1.87
CA SER A 574 4.03 25.28 3.21
C SER A 574 5.35 25.50 3.98
N VAL A 575 5.31 26.46 4.92
CA VAL A 575 6.32 26.68 5.96
C VAL A 575 5.60 26.60 7.30
N GLU A 576 5.97 25.66 8.17
CA GLU A 576 5.36 25.50 9.50
C GLU A 576 6.36 25.78 10.62
N LEU A 577 6.13 26.87 11.35
CA LEU A 577 6.80 27.16 12.61
C LEU A 577 5.93 26.66 13.77
N MET A 578 6.42 25.68 14.53
CA MET A 578 5.77 25.22 15.76
C MET A 578 6.44 25.82 17.00
N GLU A 579 5.72 26.67 17.74
CA GLU A 579 6.05 27.01 19.13
C GLU A 579 4.81 26.88 20.05
N PRO A 580 4.95 26.24 21.23
CA PRO A 580 3.95 26.28 22.31
C PRO A 580 4.19 27.48 23.26
N PRO A 581 3.29 27.78 24.21
CA PRO A 581 2.91 29.18 24.51
C PRO A 581 3.60 29.83 25.72
N GLU A 582 3.26 31.12 25.89
CA GLU A 582 3.50 32.01 27.04
C GLU A 582 4.95 32.54 27.22
N ASP A 583 5.19 33.79 26.79
CA ASP A 583 5.08 34.91 27.74
C ASP A 583 4.78 36.25 27.02
N GLY A 584 4.27 37.24 27.74
CA GLY A 584 3.60 38.42 27.19
C GLY A 584 4.48 39.48 26.52
N LYS A 585 4.89 39.26 25.27
CA LYS A 585 5.36 40.31 24.33
C LYS A 585 4.70 40.19 22.95
N VAL A 586 4.80 41.26 22.15
CA VAL A 586 4.02 41.48 20.92
C VAL A 586 4.11 40.31 19.94
N ASN A 587 2.98 39.97 19.31
CA ASN A 587 2.75 38.73 18.60
C ASN A 587 3.35 38.72 17.18
N PHE A 588 4.58 38.20 17.06
CA PHE A 588 5.35 38.05 15.81
C PHE A 588 4.60 37.28 14.69
N ALA A 589 3.73 36.33 15.04
CA ALA A 589 2.93 35.59 14.05
C ALA A 589 1.83 36.45 13.38
N LYS A 590 1.45 37.60 13.97
CA LYS A 590 0.48 38.52 13.37
C LYS A 590 1.08 39.46 12.32
N GLU A 591 2.37 39.80 12.40
CA GLU A 591 3.03 40.64 11.40
C GLU A 591 3.23 39.86 10.09
N LEU A 592 3.71 38.62 10.16
CA LEU A 592 3.83 37.70 9.02
C LEU A 592 2.49 37.44 8.29
N TYR A 593 1.37 37.36 9.02
CA TYR A 593 0.02 37.26 8.43
C TYR A 593 -0.51 38.60 7.89
N GLY A 594 -0.02 39.73 8.39
CA GLY A 594 -0.44 41.07 7.96
C GLY A 594 0.14 41.49 6.61
N GLU A 595 1.43 41.21 6.39
CA GLU A 595 2.14 41.69 5.19
C GLU A 595 1.91 40.83 3.94
N SER A 596 1.72 39.51 4.09
CA SER A 596 1.34 38.63 2.96
C SER A 596 0.02 39.08 2.30
N LEU A 597 -0.89 39.65 3.09
CA LEU A 597 -2.16 40.20 2.60
C LEU A 597 -1.99 41.56 1.87
N GLN A 598 -0.88 42.29 2.08
CA GLN A 598 -0.56 43.49 1.31
C GLN A 598 0.16 43.18 0.00
N ILE A 599 1.03 42.16 -0.02
CA ILE A 599 1.74 41.74 -1.25
C ILE A 599 0.75 41.33 -2.35
N SER A 600 -0.38 40.71 -2.00
CA SER A 600 -1.46 40.39 -2.96
C SER A 600 -2.14 41.62 -3.59
N LYS A 601 -1.98 42.82 -3.01
CA LYS A 601 -2.61 44.07 -3.49
C LYS A 601 -1.67 44.96 -4.32
N LEU A 602 -0.36 44.71 -4.29
CA LEU A 602 0.65 45.53 -4.98
C LEU A 602 0.97 45.08 -6.42
N SER A 603 0.51 43.89 -6.85
CA SER A 603 0.65 43.45 -8.25
C SER A 603 -0.31 44.17 -9.23
N ASN A 604 -1.19 45.05 -8.74
CA ASN A 604 -2.13 45.84 -9.54
C ASN A 604 -1.65 47.30 -9.65
N LYS A 605 -0.67 47.55 -10.53
CA LYS A 605 -0.37 48.81 -11.25
C LYS A 605 1.03 48.70 -11.90
N ASP A 606 1.11 48.70 -13.23
CA ASP A 606 1.34 49.97 -13.96
C ASP A 606 1.22 49.82 -15.50
N HIS A 607 0.93 50.96 -16.14
CA HIS A 607 1.02 51.30 -17.58
C HIS A 607 0.26 50.43 -18.63
N GLY A 608 -0.55 50.95 -19.57
CA GLY A 608 -0.92 52.34 -19.89
C GLY A 608 -0.67 52.68 -21.38
N LEU A 609 -1.53 53.53 -21.98
CA LEU A 609 -1.46 54.12 -23.35
C LEU A 609 -1.92 53.22 -24.52
N GLU A 610 -2.65 53.68 -25.55
CA GLU A 610 -3.54 54.86 -25.71
C GLU A 610 -4.39 54.77 -27.01
N ASN A 611 -5.54 55.45 -27.01
CA ASN A 611 -6.25 56.11 -28.14
C ASN A 611 -6.61 55.38 -29.46
N LEU A 612 -7.91 55.36 -29.78
CA LEU A 612 -8.49 56.21 -30.86
C LEU A 612 -10.03 56.30 -30.74
N ASP A 613 -10.60 57.38 -31.31
CA ASP A 613 -11.80 58.08 -30.81
C ASP A 613 -13.12 57.94 -31.63
N ASP A 614 -14.18 58.54 -31.04
CA ASP A 614 -15.42 59.09 -31.63
C ASP A 614 -16.62 58.18 -32.02
N SER A 615 -17.89 58.55 -31.75
CA SER A 615 -18.45 59.57 -30.83
C SER A 615 -20.00 59.46 -30.65
N PHE A 616 -20.52 60.01 -29.54
CA PHE A 616 -21.91 60.53 -29.30
C PHE A 616 -23.12 59.53 -29.35
N TYR A 617 -24.09 59.44 -28.40
CA TYR A 617 -24.43 60.04 -27.07
C TYR A 617 -25.72 59.29 -26.56
N GLY A 618 -26.19 59.26 -25.30
CA GLY A 618 -25.74 59.69 -23.96
C GLY A 618 -26.91 59.78 -22.93
N SER A 619 -26.72 59.35 -21.66
CA SER A 619 -27.63 59.49 -20.47
C SER A 619 -28.85 58.53 -20.36
N SER A 620 -29.23 57.88 -19.24
CA SER A 620 -28.77 57.89 -17.82
C SER A 620 -29.06 56.56 -17.07
N ASP A 621 -28.16 56.24 -16.11
CA ASP A 621 -28.31 55.51 -14.82
C ASP A 621 -28.74 54.01 -14.70
N GLU A 622 -27.73 53.23 -14.28
CA GLU A 622 -27.68 52.13 -13.28
C GLU A 622 -28.32 50.72 -13.48
N ASP A 623 -27.40 49.78 -13.76
CA ASP A 623 -27.19 48.46 -13.12
C ASP A 623 -28.33 47.42 -13.03
N TYR A 624 -28.32 46.47 -13.98
CA TYR A 624 -28.50 45.02 -13.71
C TYR A 624 -27.96 44.15 -14.88
N SER A 625 -27.42 42.95 -14.57
CA SER A 625 -27.40 41.71 -15.40
C SER A 625 -26.10 41.07 -15.98
N GLU A 626 -24.89 41.31 -15.47
CA GLU A 626 -23.67 40.63 -15.97
C GLU A 626 -23.57 39.10 -15.74
N ALA A 627 -24.34 38.51 -14.82
CA ALA A 627 -24.18 37.12 -14.39
C ALA A 627 -24.54 36.04 -15.44
N ARG A 628 -24.96 36.40 -16.66
CA ARG A 628 -25.49 35.45 -17.66
C ARG A 628 -24.84 35.49 -19.05
N VAL A 629 -23.86 36.38 -19.27
CA VAL A 629 -23.08 36.45 -20.54
C VAL A 629 -21.73 35.75 -20.40
N LEU A 630 -21.09 35.84 -19.23
CA LEU A 630 -19.78 35.25 -18.91
C LEU A 630 -19.69 33.72 -19.07
N ASP A 631 -20.80 32.99 -18.96
CA ASP A 631 -20.81 31.52 -19.03
C ASP A 631 -20.64 31.01 -20.48
N ASN A 632 -21.23 31.70 -21.46
CA ASN A 632 -21.18 31.29 -22.87
C ASN A 632 -19.84 31.61 -23.56
N GLU A 633 -19.15 32.69 -23.19
CA GLU A 633 -17.84 33.00 -23.79
C GLU A 633 -16.73 32.06 -23.30
N ASN A 634 -16.79 31.61 -22.05
CA ASN A 634 -15.82 30.66 -21.51
C ASN A 634 -15.89 29.29 -22.22
N GLU A 635 -17.10 28.80 -22.51
CA GLU A 635 -17.28 27.54 -23.26
C GLU A 635 -16.75 27.66 -24.71
N GLN A 636 -16.97 28.80 -25.39
CA GLN A 636 -16.44 29.04 -26.74
C GLN A 636 -14.91 29.19 -26.77
N ARG A 637 -14.30 29.86 -25.78
CA ARG A 637 -12.84 29.98 -25.68
C ARG A 637 -12.18 28.62 -25.40
N ARG A 638 -12.83 27.74 -24.62
CA ARG A 638 -12.35 26.36 -24.35
C ARG A 638 -12.28 25.49 -25.61
N VAL A 639 -13.23 25.64 -26.55
CA VAL A 639 -13.25 24.88 -27.82
C VAL A 639 -12.22 25.39 -28.83
N LYS A 640 -11.96 26.70 -28.90
CA LYS A 640 -10.98 27.29 -29.83
C LYS A 640 -9.54 26.90 -29.49
N PHE A 641 -9.21 26.69 -28.21
CA PHE A 641 -7.86 26.27 -27.78
C PHE A 641 -7.52 24.82 -28.18
N HIS A 642 -8.50 23.92 -28.30
CA HIS A 642 -8.25 22.50 -28.60
C HIS A 642 -7.91 22.19 -30.07
N SER A 643 -8.17 23.11 -31.01
CA SER A 643 -8.21 22.78 -32.45
C SER A 643 -7.08 23.39 -33.31
N ALA A 644 -6.30 24.34 -32.79
CA ALA A 644 -5.17 24.94 -33.53
C ALA A 644 -3.86 24.14 -33.37
N GLY A 645 -3.37 23.99 -32.13
CA GLY A 645 -2.04 23.41 -31.86
C GLY A 645 -1.85 21.94 -32.27
N TYR A 646 -2.93 21.19 -32.48
CA TYR A 646 -2.86 19.77 -32.85
C TYR A 646 -2.39 19.54 -34.31
N ARG A 647 -2.64 20.49 -35.23
CA ARG A 647 -2.21 20.33 -36.64
C ARG A 647 -0.75 20.66 -36.86
N ASP A 648 -0.26 21.75 -36.27
CA ASP A 648 1.11 22.21 -36.48
C ASP A 648 2.13 21.26 -35.83
N GLY A 649 1.78 20.66 -34.69
CA GLY A 649 2.58 19.61 -34.03
C GLY A 649 2.75 18.33 -34.86
N ILE A 650 1.78 17.97 -35.72
CA ILE A 650 1.87 16.79 -36.59
C ILE A 650 2.78 17.03 -37.81
N VAL A 651 2.92 18.28 -38.26
CA VAL A 651 3.86 18.62 -39.34
C VAL A 651 5.30 18.61 -38.80
N ALA A 652 5.57 19.33 -37.70
CA ALA A 652 6.88 19.34 -37.06
C ALA A 652 7.33 17.93 -36.59
N GLY A 653 6.40 17.08 -36.16
CA GLY A 653 6.67 15.70 -35.77
C GLY A 653 7.09 14.77 -36.92
N LYS A 654 6.83 15.13 -38.19
CA LYS A 654 7.29 14.33 -39.34
C LYS A 654 8.74 14.64 -39.70
N ASP A 655 9.13 15.90 -39.64
CA ASP A 655 10.49 16.33 -40.02
C ASP A 655 11.54 15.89 -38.97
N ALA A 656 11.14 15.75 -37.70
CA ALA A 656 12.00 15.30 -36.62
C ALA A 656 12.35 13.80 -36.61
N ILE A 657 11.69 12.97 -37.43
CA ILE A 657 11.90 11.50 -37.47
C ILE A 657 13.18 11.12 -38.26
N ALA A 658 13.89 12.09 -38.86
CA ALA A 658 14.89 11.85 -39.89
C ALA A 658 16.37 11.74 -39.44
N GLN A 659 16.73 11.76 -38.15
CA GLN A 659 18.14 11.71 -37.71
C GLN A 659 18.39 10.93 -36.40
N GLU A 660 19.50 10.17 -36.38
CA GLU A 660 19.82 9.10 -35.41
C GLU A 660 20.62 9.57 -34.17
N GLY A 661 20.57 8.82 -33.05
CA GLY A 661 21.52 8.99 -31.92
C GLY A 661 21.04 8.74 -30.46
N TYR A 662 19.88 8.14 -30.22
CA TYR A 662 19.10 8.43 -28.99
C TYR A 662 19.52 7.75 -27.65
N ASN A 663 20.40 6.74 -27.62
CA ASN A 663 20.49 5.84 -26.44
C ASN A 663 21.56 6.14 -25.36
N PHE A 664 22.43 7.14 -25.52
CA PHE A 664 23.40 7.52 -24.46
C PHE A 664 22.94 8.74 -23.64
N GLY A 665 22.58 9.84 -24.32
CA GLY A 665 22.25 11.11 -23.67
C GLY A 665 21.00 11.09 -22.77
N TYR A 666 20.11 10.10 -22.89
CA TYR A 666 18.89 10.02 -22.08
C TYR A 666 19.19 9.94 -20.57
N LYS A 667 20.08 9.04 -20.14
CA LYS A 667 20.39 8.83 -18.71
C LYS A 667 21.08 10.04 -18.09
N GLU A 668 21.98 10.68 -18.84
CA GLU A 668 22.70 11.88 -18.39
C GLU A 668 21.74 13.10 -18.33
N SER A 669 20.82 13.23 -19.29
CA SER A 669 19.84 14.32 -19.31
C SER A 669 18.87 14.31 -18.12
N VAL A 670 18.50 13.13 -17.62
CA VAL A 670 17.67 12.98 -16.42
C VAL A 670 18.44 13.40 -15.17
N LEU A 671 19.71 13.00 -15.07
CA LEU A 671 20.56 13.32 -13.92
C LEU A 671 20.88 14.82 -13.85
N ASP A 672 21.23 15.44 -14.97
CA ASP A 672 21.56 16.87 -15.01
C ASP A 672 20.30 17.76 -14.94
N GLY A 673 19.16 17.30 -15.48
CA GLY A 673 17.86 17.92 -15.25
C GLY A 673 17.44 17.91 -13.77
N TYR A 674 17.66 16.79 -13.06
CA TYR A 674 17.44 16.68 -11.61
C TYR A 674 18.33 17.65 -10.82
N LYS A 675 19.64 17.70 -11.11
CA LYS A 675 20.57 18.65 -10.49
C LYS A 675 20.18 20.11 -10.75
N PHE A 676 19.78 20.45 -11.98
CA PHE A 676 19.35 21.81 -12.31
C PHE A 676 18.03 22.19 -11.60
N GLY A 677 17.10 21.23 -11.46
CA GLY A 677 15.90 21.36 -10.64
C GLY A 677 16.20 21.66 -9.17
N ILE A 678 17.20 21.01 -8.59
CA ILE A 678 17.73 21.32 -7.24
C ILE A 678 18.23 22.77 -7.17
N VAL A 679 19.06 23.21 -8.12
CA VAL A 679 19.62 24.58 -8.08
C VAL A 679 18.51 25.63 -8.18
N ARG A 680 17.52 25.44 -9.06
CA ARG A 680 16.33 26.30 -9.11
C ARG A 680 15.55 26.29 -7.80
N GLY A 681 15.21 25.11 -7.27
CA GLY A 681 14.43 24.99 -6.04
C GLY A 681 15.10 25.65 -4.82
N VAL A 682 16.38 25.36 -4.58
CA VAL A 682 17.12 25.92 -3.44
C VAL A 682 17.33 27.43 -3.61
N SER A 683 17.72 27.90 -4.80
CA SER A 683 17.93 29.33 -5.04
C SER A 683 16.63 30.15 -4.97
N SER A 684 15.49 29.62 -5.44
CA SER A 684 14.17 30.24 -5.25
C SER A 684 13.75 30.27 -3.79
N ALA A 685 13.86 29.13 -3.08
CA ALA A 685 13.51 29.06 -1.66
C ALA A 685 14.26 30.12 -0.86
N LEU A 686 15.57 30.30 -1.11
CA LEU A 686 16.37 31.34 -0.47
C LEU A 686 16.00 32.75 -0.96
N ALA A 687 15.79 32.98 -2.26
CA ALA A 687 15.49 34.30 -2.80
C ALA A 687 14.13 34.87 -2.33
N PHE A 688 13.13 34.01 -2.11
CA PHE A 688 11.79 34.41 -1.65
C PHE A 688 11.66 34.51 -0.12
N LEU A 689 12.70 34.21 0.66
CA LEU A 689 12.70 34.49 2.10
C LEU A 689 12.71 36.01 2.38
N PRO A 690 12.00 36.48 3.43
CA PRO A 690 12.10 37.86 3.88
C PRO A 690 13.56 38.22 4.19
N VAL A 691 13.92 39.50 4.01
CA VAL A 691 15.31 39.97 4.15
C VAL A 691 15.89 39.55 5.48
N GLU A 692 15.18 39.79 6.59
CA GLU A 692 15.59 39.44 7.96
C GLU A 692 15.93 37.95 8.17
N PHE A 693 15.26 37.04 7.46
CA PHE A 693 15.56 35.61 7.51
C PHE A 693 16.78 35.26 6.65
N ARG A 694 16.94 35.91 5.50
CA ARG A 694 18.16 35.77 4.69
C ARG A 694 19.39 36.27 5.44
N GLU A 695 19.31 37.39 6.15
CA GLU A 695 20.45 37.92 6.94
C GLU A 695 20.85 36.99 8.09
N LYS A 696 19.90 36.24 8.67
CA LYS A 696 20.16 35.25 9.74
C LYS A 696 20.67 33.91 9.23
N LEU A 697 20.31 33.52 8.00
CA LEU A 697 20.73 32.26 7.40
C LEU A 697 22.07 32.39 6.68
N ILE A 698 22.40 33.58 6.15
CA ILE A 698 23.62 33.85 5.38
C ILE A 698 24.17 35.19 5.88
N ASP A 699 25.08 35.14 6.85
CA ASP A 699 25.62 36.34 7.51
C ASP A 699 26.28 37.30 6.48
N GLU A 700 27.09 36.75 5.57
CA GLU A 700 27.80 37.49 4.53
C GLU A 700 26.85 38.08 3.46
N GLN A 701 26.81 39.42 3.38
CA GLN A 701 26.05 40.13 2.35
C GLN A 701 26.49 39.74 0.92
N GLU A 702 27.79 39.58 0.67
CA GLU A 702 28.31 39.17 -0.65
C GLU A 702 27.78 37.78 -1.06
N THR A 703 27.65 36.85 -0.11
CA THR A 703 27.13 35.50 -0.35
C THR A 703 25.60 35.54 -0.56
N ARG A 704 24.86 36.42 0.13
CA ARG A 704 23.43 36.69 -0.17
C ARG A 704 23.20 37.25 -1.57
N GLU A 705 23.99 38.23 -1.98
CA GLU A 705 23.93 38.82 -3.32
C GLU A 705 24.25 37.79 -4.41
N LYS A 706 25.21 36.88 -4.14
CA LYS A 706 25.51 35.74 -5.03
C LYS A 706 24.38 34.72 -5.12
N PHE A 707 23.71 34.35 -4.03
CA PHE A 707 22.51 33.52 -4.10
C PHE A 707 21.38 34.16 -4.92
N GLN A 708 21.16 35.47 -4.76
CA GLN A 708 20.13 36.19 -5.52
C GLN A 708 20.50 36.37 -7.01
N LYS A 709 21.80 36.49 -7.32
CA LYS A 709 22.33 36.44 -8.69
C LYS A 709 22.19 35.04 -9.29
N LEU A 710 22.46 33.98 -8.54
CA LEU A 710 22.29 32.58 -8.97
C LEU A 710 20.82 32.32 -9.32
N HIS A 711 19.89 32.66 -8.41
CA HIS A 711 18.44 32.59 -8.65
C HIS A 711 18.04 33.30 -9.96
N SER A 712 18.44 34.57 -10.11
CA SER A 712 18.14 35.35 -11.31
C SER A 712 18.72 34.71 -12.58
N SER A 713 19.92 34.14 -12.50
CA SER A 713 20.60 33.50 -13.63
C SER A 713 19.93 32.19 -14.05
N VAL A 714 19.51 31.35 -13.09
CA VAL A 714 18.84 30.07 -13.41
C VAL A 714 17.40 30.26 -13.86
N HIS A 715 16.71 31.34 -13.43
CA HIS A 715 15.35 31.65 -13.91
C HIS A 715 15.31 32.43 -15.23
N ALA A 716 16.37 33.15 -15.60
CA ALA A 716 16.50 33.75 -16.93
C ALA A 716 16.70 32.73 -18.07
N LEU A 717 17.05 31.48 -17.76
CA LEU A 717 17.22 30.41 -18.74
C LEU A 717 15.86 29.81 -19.15
N SER A 718 15.47 29.98 -20.42
CA SER A 718 14.35 29.20 -20.98
C SER A 718 14.73 27.72 -21.11
N THR A 719 13.73 26.84 -21.06
CA THR A 719 13.87 25.39 -21.27
C THR A 719 14.65 25.07 -22.57
N GLU A 720 14.40 25.84 -23.62
CA GLU A 720 15.04 25.67 -24.93
C GLU A 720 16.53 26.05 -24.90
N VAL A 721 16.90 27.15 -24.25
CA VAL A 721 18.29 27.59 -24.10
C VAL A 721 19.07 26.61 -23.22
N ALA A 722 18.46 26.12 -22.14
CA ALA A 722 19.10 25.17 -21.24
C ALA A 722 19.33 23.79 -21.91
N MET A 723 18.33 23.28 -22.65
CA MET A 723 18.52 22.08 -23.49
C MET A 723 19.60 22.25 -24.55
N LYS A 724 19.66 23.43 -25.19
CA LYS A 724 20.69 23.70 -26.20
C LYS A 724 22.09 23.62 -25.60
N ARG A 725 22.30 24.24 -24.43
CA ARG A 725 23.57 24.15 -23.68
C ARG A 725 23.90 22.72 -23.27
N PHE A 726 22.92 21.95 -22.78
CA PHE A 726 23.13 20.54 -22.44
C PHE A 726 23.60 19.72 -23.64
N TYR A 727 22.99 19.91 -24.81
CA TYR A 727 23.40 19.26 -26.05
C TYR A 727 24.80 19.70 -26.50
N GLU A 728 25.09 21.00 -26.47
CA GLU A 728 26.41 21.56 -26.75
C GLU A 728 27.50 20.95 -25.83
N THR A 729 27.25 20.85 -24.52
CA THR A 729 28.15 20.18 -23.55
C THR A 729 28.35 18.69 -23.87
N LEU A 730 27.30 17.93 -24.21
CA LEU A 730 27.43 16.52 -24.60
C LEU A 730 28.27 16.35 -25.88
N THR A 731 28.02 17.17 -26.90
CA THR A 731 28.80 17.12 -28.15
C THR A 731 30.26 17.52 -27.95
N THR A 732 30.56 18.39 -26.99
CA THR A 732 31.92 18.82 -26.67
C THR A 732 32.70 17.70 -25.97
N LYS A 733 32.09 17.02 -24.98
CA LYS A 733 32.68 15.84 -24.31
C LYS A 733 32.97 14.69 -25.30
N GLN A 734 32.09 14.43 -26.25
CA GLN A 734 32.34 13.45 -27.32
C GLN A 734 33.45 13.84 -28.30
N GLY A 735 33.78 15.14 -28.41
CA GLY A 735 34.93 15.61 -29.17
C GLY A 735 36.25 15.33 -28.43
N GLU A 736 36.29 15.67 -27.14
CA GLU A 736 37.48 15.49 -26.29
C GLU A 736 37.86 14.01 -26.12
N GLU A 737 36.88 13.12 -25.91
CA GLU A 737 37.11 11.66 -25.84
C GLU A 737 37.60 11.04 -27.15
N LYS A 738 37.37 11.70 -28.31
CA LYS A 738 37.87 11.23 -29.62
C LYS A 738 39.21 11.81 -30.04
N SER A 739 39.70 12.85 -29.35
CA SER A 739 41.02 13.46 -29.61
C SER A 739 42.15 12.92 -28.71
N GLY A 740 41.88 11.87 -27.92
CA GLY A 740 42.84 11.30 -26.98
C GLY A 740 43.89 10.34 -27.56
N GLU A 741 43.79 9.96 -28.84
CA GLU A 741 44.69 9.01 -29.50
C GLU A 741 45.29 9.57 -30.80
N GLU A 742 46.25 10.51 -30.71
CA GLU A 742 47.35 10.61 -31.68
C GLU A 742 48.56 11.39 -31.12
N GLY A 743 49.77 10.96 -31.46
CA GLY A 743 51.04 11.52 -30.97
C GLY A 743 51.51 12.77 -31.72
N PRO A 744 52.59 13.43 -31.28
CA PRO A 744 52.93 14.78 -31.71
C PRO A 744 53.71 14.82 -33.03
N ASP A 745 53.33 15.72 -33.95
CA ASP A 745 54.32 16.56 -34.66
C ASP A 745 53.77 17.77 -35.45
N SER A 746 54.45 18.91 -35.26
CA SER A 746 54.65 20.03 -36.22
C SER A 746 53.58 21.14 -36.51
N CYS A 747 54.10 22.38 -36.53
CA CYS A 747 53.73 23.55 -37.39
C CYS A 747 52.54 24.50 -37.09
N SER A 748 52.80 25.43 -36.16
CA SER A 748 52.85 26.91 -36.37
C SER A 748 51.65 27.74 -36.93
N VAL A 749 51.10 28.58 -36.03
CA VAL A 749 50.93 30.06 -36.13
C VAL A 749 50.15 30.67 -37.34
N SER A 750 48.92 31.12 -37.07
CA SER A 750 48.43 32.54 -37.13
C SER A 750 46.96 32.66 -37.58
N GLY A 751 46.22 33.64 -37.03
CA GLY A 751 44.92 34.05 -37.60
C GLY A 751 43.73 34.22 -36.64
N SER A 752 43.79 35.23 -35.77
CA SER A 752 42.65 36.01 -35.26
C SER A 752 41.20 35.46 -35.42
N CYS A 753 40.60 34.99 -34.32
CA CYS A 753 39.15 35.08 -34.11
C CYS A 753 38.87 35.70 -32.73
N SER A 754 38.60 37.01 -32.73
CA SER A 754 38.17 37.77 -31.56
C SER A 754 36.68 37.57 -31.28
N GLY A 755 36.34 37.21 -30.04
CA GLY A 755 35.08 37.64 -29.41
C GLY A 755 33.83 36.79 -29.64
N VAL A 756 33.74 35.65 -28.93
CA VAL A 756 32.47 35.16 -28.36
C VAL A 756 32.74 34.77 -26.90
N ASN A 757 31.97 35.32 -25.96
CA ASN A 757 32.09 34.96 -24.54
C ASN A 757 31.70 33.49 -24.35
N VAL A 758 32.56 32.71 -23.68
CA VAL A 758 32.27 31.33 -23.27
C VAL A 758 31.11 31.35 -22.28
N THR A 759 29.94 30.88 -22.70
CA THR A 759 28.73 30.84 -21.86
C THR A 759 28.74 29.64 -20.92
N ALA A 760 28.40 29.87 -19.65
CA ALA A 760 28.47 28.89 -18.58
C ALA A 760 27.69 27.58 -18.83
N ASP A 761 28.36 26.45 -18.60
CA ASP A 761 27.81 25.09 -18.59
C ASP A 761 26.81 24.89 -17.43
N LEU A 762 25.85 23.99 -17.60
CA LEU A 762 24.85 23.68 -16.58
C LEU A 762 25.45 23.11 -15.29
N GLY A 763 26.57 22.38 -15.39
CA GLY A 763 27.31 21.91 -14.23
C GLY A 763 27.86 23.05 -13.36
N SER A 764 28.15 24.22 -13.94
CA SER A 764 28.70 25.35 -13.17
C SER A 764 27.70 25.89 -12.16
N TYR A 765 26.40 25.86 -12.44
CA TYR A 765 25.36 26.30 -11.49
C TYR A 765 25.24 25.36 -10.28
N VAL A 766 25.54 24.06 -10.46
CA VAL A 766 25.59 23.09 -9.35
C VAL A 766 26.81 23.38 -8.48
N THR A 767 27.98 23.58 -9.09
CA THR A 767 29.21 23.96 -8.38
C THR A 767 29.08 25.32 -7.68
N GLU A 768 28.41 26.29 -8.31
CA GLU A 768 28.11 27.61 -7.72
C GLU A 768 27.18 27.46 -6.51
N LEU A 769 26.11 26.67 -6.61
CA LEU A 769 25.25 26.36 -5.46
C LEU A 769 26.03 25.71 -4.32
N SER A 770 26.80 24.65 -4.60
CA SER A 770 27.61 23.96 -3.58
C SER A 770 28.59 24.92 -2.91
N SER A 771 29.31 25.74 -3.67
CA SER A 771 30.26 26.71 -3.10
C SER A 771 29.60 27.81 -2.25
N LEU A 772 28.32 28.14 -2.50
CA LEU A 772 27.55 29.08 -1.68
C LEU A 772 26.97 28.42 -0.42
N LEU A 773 26.60 27.13 -0.51
CA LEU A 773 26.18 26.32 0.64
C LEU A 773 27.35 26.04 1.60
N ASP A 774 28.55 25.74 1.08
CA ASP A 774 29.77 25.55 1.88
C ASP A 774 30.14 26.81 2.70
N LYS A 775 29.75 27.99 2.21
CA LYS A 775 29.91 29.30 2.90
C LYS A 775 28.75 29.64 3.84
N SER A 776 27.71 28.82 3.86
CA SER A 776 26.48 29.03 4.63
C SER A 776 26.19 27.79 5.50
N PRO A 777 27.05 27.45 6.49
CA PRO A 777 27.01 26.17 7.21
C PRO A 777 25.74 25.93 8.05
N THR A 778 24.94 26.97 8.24
CA THR A 778 23.56 26.99 8.76
C THR A 778 22.54 26.32 7.82
N ILE A 779 22.89 26.08 6.55
CA ILE A 779 22.02 25.55 5.49
C ILE A 779 22.49 24.12 5.13
N GLU A 780 21.99 23.11 5.85
CA GLU A 780 22.24 21.71 5.51
C GLU A 780 21.24 21.21 4.45
N VAL A 781 21.71 20.85 3.25
CA VAL A 781 20.87 20.28 2.18
C VAL A 781 21.14 18.78 2.08
N LYS A 782 20.16 17.96 2.48
CA LYS A 782 20.22 16.50 2.35
C LYS A 782 19.50 16.03 1.08
N PHE A 783 20.21 15.24 0.29
CA PHE A 783 19.67 14.57 -0.89
C PHE A 783 19.54 13.07 -0.57
N ASP A 784 18.31 12.58 -0.45
CA ASP A 784 18.06 11.14 -0.37
C ASP A 784 18.24 10.52 -1.77
N THR A 785 19.21 9.61 -1.89
CA THR A 785 19.56 8.87 -3.13
C THR A 785 18.80 7.56 -3.27
#